data_AF-B5RR53-F1
#
_entry.id   AF-B5RR53-F1
#
_cell.length_a   1.000
_cell.length_b   1.000
_cell.length_c   1.000
_cell.angle_alpha   90.00
_cell.angle_beta   90.00
_cell.angle_gamma   90.00
#
_symmetry.space_group_name_H-M   'P 1'
#
loop_
_entity.id
_entity.type
_entity.pdbx_description
1 polymer ?
#
loop_
_entity_poly.entity_id
_entity_poly.type
_entity_poly.pdbx_seq_one_letter_code
_entity_poly.pdbx_strand_id
1 'polypeptide(L)'
;MFRVKILNLYSTCFSIKKIALMFNISIFLINAFVLNAQGIVTNKDAQEEFKWALNSYNNGLYDDALLSFKRVLSFDPSNLDYHFWIGNVYYRLGHVEEALMEWRNLQSQGYKSAYLRQLISIIEQRRGISLNNEFKNIEKFVQVALLDNSIYKRPNGYQITSLKADQYGGYYAANFVGNEILHFDANNNIHVLVKDGITSIKSPYDVIELDKLLYVTLYSNDEIGIYDKTFGIKKGSIGKKGTEDGELLAPQYITVDERDYIYVSEWGNKRISKFDAKGSFVLNFGMKTVGYAGLLGPTGVTYLNGNIYVADAPRNSIEVFDTSGNHLYSISTSFEGIEGLSSDFASNSIIISSKYGVYKYSVSSKTFVKLLKADKIDSKILSSIIDVNNQMVVSDFDNAHIAIYKSDVSVYDSLNVDVRRVIRAGGSKIYVELNISNRNGLPIVGLKSENFAVANERYYIVNPKIAYDINTSNDMNIAIVFDKSFSMKNYESEQIMSVNTLIKSRKNKKFSFINATNLPLVDNIDSLLSMIHKTNSLGVYDLNDVKTDVSLKLAGSELMSKSARRAVIYFSDGSLSHSAFSRYSVDTILSYYKNNDIRFYLILFGNSPIESKLQYLVNETGGAIIPFSSYEGVSKVYDLMMKQKTGTYLLEYDYPGPQEPNGYYNLSVEVNFNQQIGRGEFAYLIN
;
A
#
# COMPACT_ATOMS: atom_id res chain seq x y z
N MET A 1 77.10 0.93 4.20
CA MET A 1 76.85 2.36 3.97
C MET A 1 75.34 2.56 3.91
N PHE A 2 74.82 3.31 4.88
CA PHE A 2 73.42 3.51 5.22
C PHE A 2 72.62 4.32 4.17
N ARG A 3 71.36 3.95 3.92
CA ARG A 3 70.11 4.69 4.29
C ARG A 3 68.94 4.25 3.39
N VAL A 4 68.00 3.51 3.98
CA VAL A 4 66.63 3.36 3.49
C VAL A 4 65.82 4.57 3.97
N LYS A 5 65.02 5.18 3.08
CA LYS A 5 64.09 6.28 3.41
C LYS A 5 62.64 5.82 3.22
N ILE A 6 61.87 6.16 4.25
CA ILE A 6 60.47 5.86 4.57
C ILE A 6 59.49 6.47 3.56
N LEU A 7 58.44 5.72 3.19
CA LEU A 7 57.10 6.23 2.84
C LEU A 7 56.09 5.07 2.76
N ASN A 8 55.46 4.74 3.89
CA ASN A 8 54.13 4.11 3.94
C ASN A 8 53.63 4.06 5.40
N LEU A 9 52.75 4.99 5.79
CA LEU A 9 52.16 5.00 7.15
C LEU A 9 50.72 5.52 7.23
N TYR A 10 50.00 5.69 6.12
CA TYR A 10 48.59 6.14 6.14
C TYR A 10 47.55 5.06 5.80
N SER A 11 47.94 3.89 5.27
CA SER A 11 47.01 2.80 4.93
C SER A 11 46.87 1.72 6.01
N THR A 12 47.77 1.68 6.99
CA THR A 12 47.79 0.66 8.06
C THR A 12 46.99 1.05 9.30
N CYS A 13 46.58 2.32 9.44
CA CYS A 13 45.91 2.79 10.66
C CYS A 13 44.39 2.50 10.72
N PHE A 14 43.75 2.19 9.58
CA PHE A 14 42.32 1.84 9.53
C PHE A 14 42.05 0.33 9.63
N SER A 15 43.03 -0.52 9.28
CA SER A 15 42.92 -1.98 9.34
C SER A 15 43.08 -2.55 10.75
N ILE A 16 43.71 -1.82 11.67
CA ILE A 16 43.96 -2.27 13.05
C ILE A 16 42.71 -2.09 13.94
N LYS A 17 41.81 -1.15 13.60
CA LYS A 17 40.55 -0.94 14.36
C LYS A 17 39.50 -2.04 14.21
N LYS A 18 39.54 -2.86 13.13
CA LYS A 18 38.61 -4.00 12.96
C LYS A 18 39.16 -5.31 13.52
N ILE A 19 40.48 -5.50 13.55
CA ILE A 19 41.10 -6.71 14.12
C ILE A 19 41.17 -6.64 15.66
N ALA A 20 41.23 -5.43 16.23
CA ALA A 20 41.08 -5.21 17.68
C ALA A 20 39.65 -5.53 18.20
N LEU A 21 38.67 -5.75 17.31
CA LEU A 21 37.29 -6.04 17.68
C LEU A 21 37.06 -7.53 18.02
N MET A 22 37.88 -8.46 17.52
CA MET A 22 37.73 -9.89 17.80
C MET A 22 38.58 -10.40 18.97
N PHE A 23 39.72 -9.76 19.27
CA PHE A 23 40.54 -10.12 20.43
C PHE A 23 40.05 -9.51 21.76
N ASN A 24 39.14 -8.54 21.71
CA ASN A 24 38.50 -7.97 22.90
C ASN A 24 37.29 -8.79 23.40
N ILE A 25 36.78 -9.75 22.63
CA ILE A 25 35.57 -10.52 22.99
C ILE A 25 35.87 -11.57 24.07
N SER A 26 37.11 -12.09 24.15
CA SER A 26 37.51 -13.08 25.15
C SER A 26 38.00 -12.47 26.47
N ILE A 27 38.47 -11.21 26.45
CA ILE A 27 38.94 -10.50 27.65
C ILE A 27 37.83 -9.65 28.30
N PHE A 28 36.76 -9.30 27.56
CA PHE A 28 35.60 -8.61 28.15
C PHE A 28 34.61 -9.52 28.88
N LEU A 29 34.63 -10.83 28.65
CA LEU A 29 33.79 -11.78 29.39
C LEU A 29 34.27 -12.02 30.83
N ILE A 30 35.51 -11.67 31.18
CA ILE A 30 36.05 -11.81 32.54
C ILE A 30 35.91 -10.51 33.36
N ASN A 31 35.75 -9.35 32.72
CA ASN A 31 35.52 -8.09 33.43
C ASN A 31 34.06 -7.88 33.90
N ALA A 32 33.13 -8.75 33.51
CA ALA A 32 31.75 -8.70 34.00
C ALA A 32 31.61 -9.13 35.48
N PHE A 33 32.65 -9.73 36.08
CA PHE A 33 32.62 -10.17 37.49
C PHE A 33 33.45 -9.32 38.46
N VAL A 34 34.19 -8.30 37.98
CA VAL A 34 34.99 -7.42 38.86
C VAL A 34 34.88 -5.95 38.44
N LEU A 35 33.66 -5.42 38.43
CA LEU A 35 33.38 -3.98 38.47
C LEU A 35 32.19 -3.69 39.40
N ASN A 36 32.20 -4.33 40.58
CA ASN A 36 31.41 -3.91 41.75
C ASN A 36 32.31 -3.24 42.79
N ALA A 37 33.19 -2.35 42.33
CA ALA A 37 33.98 -1.52 43.22
C ALA A 37 34.27 -0.17 42.55
N GLN A 38 33.58 0.86 43.06
CA GLN A 38 33.86 2.28 42.87
C GLN A 38 33.50 2.90 41.51
N GLY A 39 32.19 3.08 41.32
CA GLY A 39 31.61 4.15 40.52
C GLY A 39 30.15 4.26 40.92
N ILE A 40 29.74 5.39 41.49
CA ILE A 40 28.33 5.65 41.79
C ILE A 40 27.64 5.74 40.42
N VAL A 41 27.04 4.63 39.98
CA VAL A 41 26.18 4.60 38.80
C VAL A 41 24.98 5.48 39.11
N THR A 42 24.80 6.56 38.35
CA THR A 42 23.78 7.57 38.65
C THR A 42 22.54 7.38 37.77
N ASN A 43 21.38 7.86 38.24
CA ASN A 43 20.17 7.98 37.40
C ASN A 43 20.41 8.80 36.11
N LYS A 44 21.44 9.64 36.08
CA LYS A 44 21.81 10.44 34.91
C LYS A 44 22.38 9.57 33.79
N ASP A 45 23.16 8.55 34.11
CA ASP A 45 23.76 7.65 33.12
C ASP A 45 22.68 6.81 32.41
N ALA A 46 21.67 6.35 33.17
CA ALA A 46 20.51 5.65 32.64
C ALA A 46 19.69 6.53 31.67
N GLN A 47 19.50 7.80 32.02
CA GLN A 47 18.81 8.76 31.16
C GLN A 47 19.57 9.04 29.86
N GLU A 48 20.90 9.20 29.92
CA GLU A 48 21.71 9.40 28.71
C GLU A 48 21.66 8.18 27.79
N GLU A 49 21.81 6.97 28.32
CA GLU A 49 21.67 5.74 27.53
C GLU A 49 20.26 5.56 26.94
N PHE A 50 19.21 5.95 27.68
CA PHE A 50 17.85 5.97 27.14
C PHE A 50 17.69 6.96 25.99
N LYS A 51 18.35 8.13 26.05
CA LYS A 51 18.38 9.09 24.93
C LYS A 51 19.01 8.48 23.68
N TRP A 52 20.13 7.80 23.85
CA TRP A 52 20.77 7.07 22.75
C TRP A 52 19.87 5.98 22.18
N ALA A 53 19.23 5.18 23.04
CA ALA A 53 18.32 4.11 22.63
C ALA A 53 17.16 4.64 21.78
N LEU A 54 16.49 5.72 22.22
CA LEU A 54 15.37 6.30 21.49
C LEU A 54 15.81 6.94 20.17
N ASN A 55 16.98 7.58 20.13
CA ASN A 55 17.53 8.14 18.90
C ASN A 55 17.87 7.03 17.89
N SER A 56 18.50 5.94 18.33
CA SER A 56 18.78 4.77 17.49
C SER A 56 17.49 4.16 16.94
N TYR A 57 16.45 4.01 17.77
CA TYR A 57 15.14 3.53 17.35
C TYR A 57 14.53 4.44 16.26
N ASN A 58 14.53 5.75 16.48
CA ASN A 58 13.98 6.72 15.53
C ASN A 58 14.78 6.80 14.21
N ASN A 59 16.08 6.49 14.23
CA ASN A 59 16.91 6.38 13.04
C ASN A 59 16.78 5.03 12.30
N GLY A 60 15.96 4.11 12.82
CA GLY A 60 15.78 2.76 12.25
C GLY A 60 16.90 1.78 12.58
N LEU A 61 17.81 2.14 13.49
CA LEU A 61 18.92 1.32 13.99
C LEU A 61 18.42 0.44 15.15
N TYR A 62 17.51 -0.49 14.84
CA TYR A 62 16.79 -1.25 15.87
C TYR A 62 17.68 -2.20 16.68
N ASP A 63 18.72 -2.78 16.07
CA ASP A 63 19.68 -3.63 16.78
C ASP A 63 20.49 -2.83 17.80
N ASP A 64 20.98 -1.64 17.41
CA ASP A 64 21.68 -0.72 18.32
C ASP A 64 20.75 -0.22 19.43
N ALA A 65 19.50 0.09 19.08
CA ALA A 65 18.47 0.48 20.05
C ALA A 65 18.23 -0.62 21.09
N LEU A 66 18.08 -1.88 20.66
CA LEU A 66 17.86 -3.01 21.56
C LEU A 66 19.03 -3.16 22.54
N LEU A 67 20.26 -3.03 22.06
CA LEU A 67 21.45 -3.10 22.89
C LEU A 67 21.46 -2.00 23.96
N SER A 68 21.19 -0.75 23.56
CA SER A 68 21.11 0.38 24.50
C SER A 68 19.96 0.21 25.49
N PHE A 69 18.76 -0.19 25.06
CA PHE A 69 17.66 -0.42 26.00
C PHE A 69 17.94 -1.52 27.02
N LYS A 70 18.62 -2.60 26.62
CA LYS A 70 19.06 -3.64 27.56
C LYS A 70 20.06 -3.11 28.60
N ARG A 71 20.92 -2.16 28.24
CA ARG A 71 21.79 -1.46 29.21
C ARG A 71 20.96 -0.58 30.14
N VAL A 72 19.96 0.12 29.61
CA VAL A 72 19.07 0.96 30.42
C VAL A 72 18.34 0.14 31.50
N LEU A 73 17.85 -1.06 31.16
CA LEU A 73 17.25 -1.99 32.13
C LEU A 73 18.23 -2.47 33.21
N SER A 74 19.54 -2.50 32.94
CA SER A 74 20.52 -2.87 33.96
C SER A 74 20.64 -1.80 35.06
N PHE A 75 20.23 -0.57 34.78
CA PHE A 75 20.22 0.52 35.75
C PHE A 75 18.91 0.60 36.54
N ASP A 76 17.76 0.46 35.87
CA ASP A 76 16.43 0.44 36.50
C ASP A 76 15.53 -0.63 35.85
N PRO A 77 15.58 -1.88 36.37
CA PRO A 77 14.75 -2.97 35.87
C PRO A 77 13.26 -2.81 36.13
N SER A 78 12.86 -1.88 37.00
CA SER A 78 11.46 -1.71 37.40
C SER A 78 10.70 -0.70 36.54
N ASN A 79 11.41 0.01 35.66
CA ASN A 79 10.85 1.07 34.85
C ASN A 79 9.98 0.53 33.71
N LEU A 80 8.68 0.70 33.84
CA LEU A 80 7.70 0.19 32.87
C LEU A 80 7.85 0.83 31.47
N ASP A 81 8.30 2.08 31.37
CA ASP A 81 8.48 2.77 30.09
C ASP A 81 9.61 2.13 29.27
N TYR A 82 10.68 1.68 29.93
CA TYR A 82 11.81 1.01 29.26
C TYR A 82 11.37 -0.33 28.66
N HIS A 83 10.59 -1.10 29.41
CA HIS A 83 9.99 -2.35 28.92
C HIS A 83 9.03 -2.11 27.74
N PHE A 84 8.25 -1.02 27.77
CA PHE A 84 7.36 -0.66 26.66
C PHE A 84 8.15 -0.43 25.37
N TRP A 85 9.24 0.35 25.44
CA TRP A 85 10.11 0.61 24.29
C TRP A 85 10.88 -0.64 23.80
N ILE A 86 11.28 -1.53 24.71
CA ILE A 86 11.88 -2.82 24.34
C ILE A 86 10.89 -3.68 23.55
N GLY A 87 9.63 -3.75 23.98
CA GLY A 87 8.58 -4.41 23.22
C GLY A 87 8.42 -3.82 21.81
N ASN A 88 8.44 -2.49 21.69
CA ASN A 88 8.43 -1.82 20.37
C ASN A 88 9.64 -2.21 19.51
N VAL A 89 10.85 -2.28 20.09
CA VAL A 89 12.06 -2.66 19.36
C VAL A 89 12.01 -4.12 18.90
N TYR A 90 11.58 -5.05 19.77
CA TYR A 90 11.39 -6.45 19.40
C TYR A 90 10.38 -6.59 18.25
N TYR A 91 9.27 -5.87 18.32
CA TYR A 91 8.29 -5.82 17.25
C TYR A 91 8.91 -5.32 15.94
N ARG A 92 9.64 -4.21 15.96
CA ARG A 92 10.34 -3.68 14.77
C ARG A 92 11.41 -4.62 14.24
N LEU A 93 11.99 -5.50 15.05
CA LEU A 93 12.98 -6.48 14.61
C LEU A 93 12.37 -7.76 14.03
N GLY A 94 11.06 -7.97 14.20
CA GLY A 94 10.34 -9.18 13.79
C GLY A 94 10.19 -10.25 14.89
N HIS A 95 10.63 -9.93 16.11
CA HIS A 95 10.53 -10.78 17.31
C HIS A 95 9.17 -10.57 17.99
N VAL A 96 8.10 -11.01 17.32
CA VAL A 96 6.72 -10.70 17.72
C VAL A 96 6.33 -11.37 19.03
N GLU A 97 6.83 -12.57 19.32
CA GLU A 97 6.51 -13.27 20.57
C GLU A 97 7.14 -12.61 21.77
N GLU A 98 8.41 -12.22 21.64
CA GLU A 98 9.15 -11.49 22.67
C GLU A 98 8.48 -10.14 22.93
N ALA A 99 8.04 -9.44 21.88
CA ALA A 99 7.29 -8.18 22.03
C ALA A 99 5.97 -8.38 22.78
N LEU A 100 5.17 -9.38 22.41
CA LEU A 100 3.90 -9.68 23.09
C LEU A 100 4.11 -10.11 24.54
N MET A 101 5.17 -10.85 24.84
CA MET A 101 5.50 -11.25 26.21
C MET A 101 5.80 -10.03 27.08
N GLU A 102 6.65 -9.12 26.61
CA GLU A 102 6.95 -7.86 27.32
C GLU A 102 5.67 -7.03 27.55
N TRP A 103 4.87 -6.84 26.51
CA TRP A 103 3.64 -6.04 26.59
C TRP A 103 2.55 -6.66 27.49
N ARG A 104 2.38 -7.98 27.49
CA ARG A 104 1.45 -8.68 28.40
C ARG A 104 1.90 -8.54 29.86
N ASN A 105 3.21 -8.60 30.11
CA ASN A 105 3.77 -8.38 31.43
C ASN A 105 3.53 -6.93 31.92
N LEU A 106 3.69 -5.94 31.04
CA LEU A 106 3.32 -4.56 31.37
C LEU A 106 1.83 -4.40 31.70
N GLN A 107 0.97 -5.07 30.93
CA GLN A 107 -0.47 -5.05 31.17
C GLN A 107 -0.83 -5.66 32.54
N SER A 108 -0.19 -6.77 32.93
CA SER A 108 -0.45 -7.42 34.23
C SER A 108 0.05 -6.58 35.42
N GLN A 109 1.10 -5.79 35.23
CA GLN A 109 1.63 -4.84 36.22
C GLN A 109 0.82 -3.53 36.31
N GLY A 110 -0.26 -3.39 35.54
CA GLY A 110 -1.16 -2.25 35.60
C GLY A 110 -0.68 -1.03 34.80
N TYR A 111 0.21 -1.21 33.81
CA TYR A 111 0.62 -0.13 32.91
C TYR A 111 -0.61 0.50 32.22
N LYS A 112 -0.89 1.77 32.53
CA LYS A 112 -2.13 2.45 32.15
C LYS A 112 -2.07 3.05 30.74
N SER A 113 -1.86 2.21 29.73
CA SER A 113 -1.97 2.62 28.32
C SER A 113 -3.15 1.93 27.65
N ALA A 114 -4.16 2.70 27.23
CA ALA A 114 -5.27 2.18 26.42
C ALA A 114 -4.77 1.71 25.04
N TYR A 115 -3.73 2.37 24.53
CA TYR A 115 -3.04 2.00 23.30
C TYR A 115 -2.40 0.61 23.41
N LEU A 116 -1.67 0.32 24.50
CA LEU A 116 -1.03 -0.99 24.69
C LEU A 116 -2.02 -2.16 24.60
N ARG A 117 -3.20 -2.02 25.24
CA ARG A 117 -4.25 -3.05 25.18
C ARG A 117 -4.79 -3.24 23.76
N GLN A 118 -4.98 -2.12 23.05
CA GLN A 118 -5.42 -2.14 21.66
C GLN A 118 -4.38 -2.81 20.75
N LEU A 119 -3.10 -2.48 20.93
CA LEU A 119 -1.97 -3.02 20.17
C LEU A 119 -1.87 -4.55 20.31
N ILE A 120 -1.89 -5.06 21.55
CA ILE A 120 -1.87 -6.50 21.84
C ILE A 120 -3.05 -7.19 21.14
N SER A 121 -4.26 -6.66 21.34
CA SER A 121 -5.49 -7.23 20.75
C SER A 121 -5.44 -7.29 19.22
N ILE A 122 -4.96 -6.23 18.56
CA ILE A 122 -4.84 -6.19 17.09
C ILE A 122 -3.83 -7.24 16.60
N ILE A 123 -2.66 -7.33 17.24
CA ILE A 123 -1.62 -8.27 16.85
C ILE A 123 -2.10 -9.72 17.03
N GLU A 124 -2.73 -10.02 18.17
CA GLU A 124 -3.28 -11.35 18.44
C GLU A 124 -4.40 -11.74 17.46
N GLN A 125 -5.31 -10.81 17.15
CA GLN A 125 -6.37 -11.03 16.17
C GLN A 125 -5.79 -11.35 14.79
N ARG A 126 -4.84 -10.55 14.30
CA ARG A 126 -4.21 -10.78 12.99
C ARG A 126 -3.51 -12.14 12.92
N ARG A 127 -2.88 -12.56 14.01
CA ARG A 127 -2.26 -13.88 14.13
C ARG A 127 -3.30 -15.01 14.17
N GLY A 128 -4.41 -14.82 14.88
CA GLY A 128 -5.52 -15.77 14.94
C GLY A 128 -6.25 -15.94 13.61
N ILE A 129 -6.43 -14.86 12.84
CA ILE A 129 -6.99 -14.89 11.48
C ILE A 129 -6.10 -15.71 10.54
N SER A 130 -4.77 -15.56 10.64
CA SER A 130 -3.82 -16.36 9.85
C SER A 130 -3.92 -17.87 10.13
N LEU A 131 -4.47 -18.27 11.28
CA LEU A 131 -4.67 -19.67 11.66
C LEU A 131 -6.06 -20.21 11.28
N ASN A 132 -7.05 -19.33 11.07
CA ASN A 132 -8.47 -19.69 10.87
C ASN A 132 -9.02 -19.21 9.52
N ASN A 133 -8.30 -19.48 8.42
CA ASN A 133 -8.70 -19.10 7.05
C ASN A 133 -10.01 -19.77 6.55
N GLU A 134 -10.73 -20.55 7.37
CA GLU A 134 -11.90 -21.33 6.95
C GLU A 134 -13.26 -20.69 7.23
N PHE A 135 -13.35 -19.57 7.98
CA PHE A 135 -14.64 -18.90 8.24
C PHE A 135 -14.61 -17.42 7.84
N LYS A 136 -14.58 -17.14 6.53
CA LYS A 136 -14.96 -15.82 6.04
C LYS A 136 -16.48 -15.67 6.20
N ASN A 137 -16.91 -15.02 7.28
CA ASN A 137 -18.27 -14.50 7.38
C ASN A 137 -18.58 -13.71 6.10
N ILE A 138 -19.79 -13.88 5.58
CA ILE A 138 -20.27 -13.10 4.45
C ILE A 138 -20.33 -11.64 4.90
N GLU A 139 -19.38 -10.84 4.45
CA GLU A 139 -19.31 -9.43 4.78
C GLU A 139 -20.58 -8.71 4.30
N LYS A 140 -21.32 -8.12 5.24
CA LYS A 140 -22.51 -7.32 4.96
C LYS A 140 -22.21 -5.86 5.21
N PHE A 141 -22.88 -4.99 4.48
CA PHE A 141 -22.68 -3.56 4.53
C PHE A 141 -23.89 -2.88 5.15
N VAL A 142 -23.61 -1.97 6.10
CA VAL A 142 -24.59 -1.14 6.81
C VAL A 142 -24.30 0.34 6.54
N GLN A 143 -25.37 1.11 6.38
CA GLN A 143 -25.29 2.52 6.04
C GLN A 143 -24.76 3.31 7.23
N VAL A 144 -23.74 4.15 7.00
CA VAL A 144 -23.11 4.98 8.05
C VAL A 144 -23.23 6.47 7.77
N ALA A 145 -23.43 6.85 6.52
CA ALA A 145 -23.67 8.23 6.12
C ALA A 145 -24.56 8.31 4.86
N LEU A 146 -25.21 9.46 4.71
CA LEU A 146 -26.01 9.82 3.54
C LEU A 146 -25.58 11.24 3.12
N LEU A 147 -25.19 11.39 1.86
CA LEU A 147 -24.87 12.67 1.26
C LEU A 147 -26.08 13.11 0.44
N ASP A 148 -26.74 14.15 0.91
CA ASP A 148 -27.94 14.71 0.29
C ASP A 148 -27.77 16.19 -0.07
N ASN A 149 -28.80 16.75 -0.69
CA ASN A 149 -28.79 18.12 -1.18
C ASN A 149 -28.78 19.15 -0.03
N SER A 150 -29.17 18.77 1.18
CA SER A 150 -29.22 19.66 2.33
C SER A 150 -27.81 19.97 2.86
N ILE A 151 -26.95 18.95 2.89
CA ILE A 151 -25.57 19.08 3.39
C ILE A 151 -24.74 19.96 2.46
N TYR A 152 -24.90 19.79 1.15
CA TYR A 152 -24.03 20.43 0.14
C TYR A 152 -24.70 21.50 -0.71
N LYS A 153 -25.96 21.85 -0.43
CA LYS A 153 -26.73 22.92 -1.09
C LYS A 153 -26.70 22.83 -2.62
N ARG A 154 -26.93 21.63 -3.19
CA ARG A 154 -26.98 21.44 -4.65
C ARG A 154 -28.42 21.52 -5.18
N PRO A 155 -28.77 22.54 -5.98
CA PRO A 155 -30.15 22.75 -6.44
C PRO A 155 -30.66 21.64 -7.37
N ASN A 156 -29.77 21.02 -8.16
CA ASN A 156 -30.11 19.93 -9.09
C ASN A 156 -29.87 18.53 -8.49
N GLY A 157 -29.43 18.49 -7.24
CA GLY A 157 -29.10 17.29 -6.47
C GLY A 157 -27.99 16.37 -6.98
N TYR A 158 -27.92 15.17 -6.39
CA TYR A 158 -26.98 14.10 -6.74
C TYR A 158 -27.65 13.02 -7.59
N GLN A 159 -28.11 13.39 -8.78
CA GLN A 159 -28.62 12.43 -9.78
C GLN A 159 -27.44 11.70 -10.43
N ILE A 160 -26.77 10.85 -9.65
CA ILE A 160 -25.50 10.22 -10.02
C ILE A 160 -25.77 8.94 -10.82
N THR A 161 -25.34 8.90 -12.07
CA THR A 161 -25.48 7.71 -12.93
C THR A 161 -24.33 6.73 -12.74
N SER A 162 -23.14 7.21 -12.41
CA SER A 162 -21.98 6.36 -12.17
C SER A 162 -21.09 6.83 -11.03
N LEU A 163 -20.45 5.86 -10.39
CA LEU A 163 -19.39 6.02 -9.42
C LEU A 163 -18.17 5.23 -9.90
N LYS A 164 -16.96 5.79 -9.74
CA LYS A 164 -15.69 5.05 -9.90
C LYS A 164 -14.74 5.37 -8.77
N ALA A 165 -14.25 4.32 -8.10
CA ALA A 165 -13.24 4.47 -7.05
C ALA A 165 -11.95 5.03 -7.65
N ASP A 166 -11.32 5.95 -6.93
CA ASP A 166 -9.95 6.35 -7.22
C ASP A 166 -8.94 5.53 -6.41
N GLN A 167 -7.66 5.75 -6.68
CA GLN A 167 -6.58 5.03 -6.03
C GLN A 167 -6.14 5.62 -4.67
N TYR A 168 -6.76 6.71 -4.22
CA TYR A 168 -6.41 7.48 -3.02
C TYR A 168 -7.52 7.50 -1.96
N GLY A 169 -8.57 6.70 -2.12
CA GLY A 169 -9.66 6.58 -1.14
C GLY A 169 -10.88 7.44 -1.46
N GLY A 170 -10.85 8.19 -2.54
CA GLY A 170 -11.99 8.95 -3.06
C GLY A 170 -12.69 8.24 -4.21
N TYR A 171 -13.58 8.96 -4.88
CA TYR A 171 -14.33 8.47 -6.02
C TYR A 171 -14.81 9.59 -6.95
N TYR A 172 -14.90 9.27 -8.23
CA TYR A 172 -15.55 10.12 -9.23
C TYR A 172 -17.04 9.81 -9.29
N ALA A 173 -17.84 10.85 -9.57
CA ALA A 173 -19.27 10.72 -9.77
C ALA A 173 -19.72 11.52 -11.01
N ALA A 174 -20.47 10.88 -11.90
CA ALA A 174 -21.12 11.55 -13.02
C ALA A 174 -22.50 12.05 -12.59
N ASN A 175 -22.67 13.37 -12.46
CA ASN A 175 -23.96 13.98 -12.13
C ASN A 175 -24.72 14.31 -13.41
N PHE A 176 -25.68 13.45 -13.74
CA PHE A 176 -26.38 13.47 -15.01
C PHE A 176 -27.24 14.72 -15.20
N VAL A 177 -28.02 15.09 -14.18
CA VAL A 177 -28.90 16.28 -14.24
C VAL A 177 -28.11 17.56 -13.95
N GLY A 178 -27.07 17.48 -13.09
CA GLY A 178 -26.20 18.60 -12.79
C GLY A 178 -25.29 19.02 -13.95
N ASN A 179 -25.12 18.18 -14.98
CA ASN A 179 -24.11 18.34 -16.04
C ASN A 179 -22.71 18.58 -15.46
N GLU A 180 -22.31 17.75 -14.50
CA GLU A 180 -21.07 17.91 -13.75
C GLU A 180 -20.37 16.57 -13.57
N ILE A 181 -19.04 16.60 -13.59
CA ILE A 181 -18.20 15.53 -13.05
C ILE A 181 -17.67 16.00 -11.70
N LEU A 182 -17.96 15.20 -10.68
CA LEU A 182 -17.56 15.45 -9.30
C LEU A 182 -16.46 14.47 -8.91
N HIS A 183 -15.60 14.90 -8.01
CA HIS A 183 -14.65 14.06 -7.30
C HIS A 183 -14.85 14.26 -5.80
N PHE A 184 -15.08 13.16 -5.11
CA PHE A 184 -15.15 13.10 -3.66
C PHE A 184 -13.82 12.57 -3.17
N ASP A 185 -13.16 13.26 -2.25
CA ASP A 185 -11.99 12.69 -1.58
C ASP A 185 -12.40 11.67 -0.51
N ALA A 186 -11.43 11.03 0.14
CA ALA A 186 -11.68 10.03 1.17
C ALA A 186 -12.45 10.54 2.40
N ASN A 187 -12.48 11.86 2.61
CA ASN A 187 -13.25 12.53 3.66
C ASN A 187 -14.62 13.00 3.17
N ASN A 188 -15.01 12.63 1.95
CA ASN A 188 -16.23 13.02 1.26
C ASN A 188 -16.34 14.52 0.95
N ASN A 189 -15.24 15.27 0.99
CA ASN A 189 -15.26 16.64 0.48
C ASN A 189 -15.34 16.61 -1.05
N ILE A 190 -16.08 17.55 -1.62
CA ILE A 190 -16.45 17.56 -3.04
C ILE A 190 -15.62 18.58 -3.80
N HIS A 191 -15.00 18.12 -4.88
CA HIS A 191 -14.33 18.92 -5.89
C HIS A 191 -15.10 18.78 -7.21
N VAL A 192 -15.55 19.90 -7.78
CA VAL A 192 -16.16 19.90 -9.12
C VAL A 192 -15.04 19.94 -10.14
N LEU A 193 -14.88 18.86 -10.93
CA LEU A 193 -13.81 18.75 -11.92
C LEU A 193 -14.23 19.30 -13.28
N VAL A 194 -15.45 18.99 -13.71
CA VAL A 194 -16.02 19.46 -14.97
C VAL A 194 -17.44 19.96 -14.68
N LYS A 195 -17.80 21.10 -15.27
CA LYS A 195 -19.13 21.70 -15.14
C LYS A 195 -19.56 22.32 -16.46
N ASP A 196 -20.86 22.28 -16.73
CA ASP A 196 -21.49 22.92 -17.88
C ASP A 196 -21.16 24.42 -18.01
N GLY A 197 -21.15 24.92 -19.25
CA GLY A 197 -20.64 26.23 -19.63
C GLY A 197 -19.74 26.14 -20.87
N ILE A 198 -18.48 26.56 -20.75
CA ILE A 198 -17.49 26.54 -21.86
C ILE A 198 -17.13 25.09 -22.27
N THR A 199 -17.33 24.11 -21.39
CA THR A 199 -16.86 22.72 -21.53
C THR A 199 -17.77 21.84 -22.39
N SER A 200 -19.02 22.27 -22.65
CA SER A 200 -20.02 21.53 -23.43
C SER A 200 -20.31 20.10 -22.92
N ILE A 201 -20.28 19.88 -21.60
CA ILE A 201 -20.69 18.63 -20.97
C ILE A 201 -22.23 18.59 -20.84
N LYS A 202 -22.87 17.59 -21.43
CA LYS A 202 -24.32 17.41 -21.37
C LYS A 202 -24.67 15.96 -21.06
N SER A 203 -25.43 15.77 -20.00
CA SER A 203 -25.91 14.45 -19.54
C SER A 203 -24.78 13.43 -19.47
N PRO A 204 -23.72 13.70 -18.66
CA PRO A 204 -22.64 12.75 -18.46
C PRO A 204 -23.18 11.48 -17.80
N TYR A 205 -22.82 10.31 -18.32
CA TYR A 205 -23.37 9.04 -17.85
C TYR A 205 -22.34 8.24 -17.04
N ASP A 206 -21.14 8.07 -17.55
CA ASP A 206 -20.03 7.42 -16.86
C ASP A 206 -18.70 8.14 -17.11
N VAL A 207 -17.72 7.95 -16.23
CA VAL A 207 -16.41 8.62 -16.27
C VAL A 207 -15.31 7.64 -15.89
N ILE A 208 -14.17 7.70 -16.57
CA ILE A 208 -12.92 7.03 -16.17
C ILE A 208 -11.75 8.01 -16.24
N GLU A 209 -10.70 7.74 -15.47
CA GLU A 209 -9.43 8.48 -15.53
C GLU A 209 -8.36 7.67 -16.27
N LEU A 210 -7.73 8.28 -17.27
CA LEU A 210 -6.54 7.76 -17.96
C LEU A 210 -5.54 8.90 -18.14
N ASP A 211 -4.29 8.72 -17.70
CA ASP A 211 -3.20 9.70 -17.87
C ASP A 211 -3.57 11.17 -17.54
N LYS A 212 -4.28 11.39 -16.43
CA LYS A 212 -4.79 12.71 -15.97
C LYS A 212 -5.85 13.35 -16.88
N LEU A 213 -6.40 12.60 -17.81
CA LEU A 213 -7.59 12.96 -18.58
C LEU A 213 -8.79 12.19 -18.04
N LEU A 214 -9.95 12.82 -18.13
CA LEU A 214 -11.25 12.21 -17.83
C LEU A 214 -11.94 11.90 -19.15
N TYR A 215 -12.30 10.63 -19.33
CA TYR A 215 -13.11 10.18 -20.46
C TYR A 215 -14.52 9.98 -19.96
N VAL A 216 -15.45 10.74 -20.52
CA VAL A 216 -16.83 10.84 -20.05
C VAL A 216 -17.77 10.45 -21.17
N THR A 217 -18.63 9.46 -20.96
CA THR A 217 -19.70 9.15 -21.91
C THR A 217 -20.77 10.24 -21.82
N LEU A 218 -21.09 10.85 -22.96
CA LEU A 218 -22.05 11.94 -23.05
C LEU A 218 -23.31 11.43 -23.74
N TYR A 219 -24.33 11.07 -22.94
CA TYR A 219 -25.53 10.43 -23.44
C TYR A 219 -26.26 11.27 -24.50
N SER A 220 -26.33 12.60 -24.30
CA SER A 220 -27.04 13.49 -25.24
C SER A 220 -26.26 13.80 -26.51
N ASN A 221 -24.93 13.67 -26.49
CA ASN A 221 -24.09 14.00 -27.63
C ASN A 221 -23.72 12.76 -28.47
N ASP A 222 -24.01 11.55 -27.98
CA ASP A 222 -23.60 10.29 -28.60
C ASP A 222 -22.08 10.23 -28.87
N GLU A 223 -21.28 10.64 -27.88
CA GLU A 223 -19.82 10.67 -27.95
C GLU A 223 -19.18 10.38 -26.58
N ILE A 224 -17.87 10.12 -26.58
CA ILE A 224 -17.06 10.13 -25.36
C ILE A 224 -16.28 11.44 -25.34
N GLY A 225 -16.57 12.34 -24.39
CA GLY A 225 -15.82 13.58 -24.21
C GLY A 225 -14.52 13.34 -23.44
N ILE A 226 -13.42 13.95 -23.89
CA ILE A 226 -12.13 13.92 -23.21
C ILE A 226 -11.88 15.27 -22.55
N TYR A 227 -11.66 15.28 -21.24
CA TYR A 227 -11.47 16.48 -20.43
C TYR A 227 -10.16 16.44 -19.67
N ASP A 228 -9.55 17.61 -19.50
CA ASP A 228 -8.44 17.78 -18.57
C ASP A 228 -8.93 17.66 -17.13
N LYS A 229 -8.34 16.76 -16.33
CA LYS A 229 -8.74 16.57 -14.93
C LYS A 229 -8.49 17.81 -14.06
N THR A 230 -7.46 18.60 -14.37
CA THR A 230 -7.03 19.73 -13.53
C THR A 230 -7.86 20.97 -13.81
N PHE A 231 -8.09 21.26 -15.09
CA PHE A 231 -8.76 22.49 -15.53
C PHE A 231 -10.22 22.27 -15.95
N GLY A 232 -10.66 21.01 -16.12
CA GLY A 232 -12.01 20.67 -16.58
C GLY A 232 -12.28 21.00 -18.06
N ILE A 233 -11.24 21.38 -18.82
CA ILE A 233 -11.38 21.86 -20.20
C ILE A 233 -11.48 20.65 -21.15
N LYS A 234 -12.45 20.66 -22.06
CA LYS A 234 -12.58 19.64 -23.12
C LYS A 234 -11.36 19.70 -24.06
N LYS A 235 -10.69 18.57 -24.23
CA LYS A 235 -9.52 18.39 -25.11
C LYS A 235 -9.86 17.75 -26.44
N GLY A 236 -10.94 16.97 -26.48
CA GLY A 236 -11.42 16.30 -27.68
C GLY A 236 -12.63 15.42 -27.38
N SER A 237 -12.99 14.58 -28.35
CA SER A 237 -13.96 13.52 -28.16
C SER A 237 -13.64 12.31 -29.04
N ILE A 238 -14.21 11.16 -28.68
CA ILE A 238 -14.15 9.91 -29.42
C ILE A 238 -15.54 9.54 -29.88
N GLY A 239 -15.62 9.07 -31.12
CA GLY A 239 -16.87 8.74 -31.77
C GLY A 239 -17.70 9.96 -32.13
N LYS A 240 -18.85 9.67 -32.75
CA LYS A 240 -19.88 10.64 -33.12
C LYS A 240 -21.20 9.88 -33.21
N LYS A 241 -22.32 10.60 -33.20
CA LYS A 241 -23.64 10.02 -33.39
C LYS A 241 -23.73 9.16 -34.64
N GLY A 242 -24.20 7.92 -34.49
CA GLY A 242 -24.56 7.03 -35.59
C GLY A 242 -24.50 5.55 -35.24
N THR A 243 -24.55 4.70 -36.27
CA THR A 243 -24.67 3.23 -36.14
C THR A 243 -23.51 2.48 -36.78
N GLU A 244 -22.67 3.16 -37.56
CA GLU A 244 -21.53 2.57 -38.24
C GLU A 244 -20.33 2.33 -37.29
N ASP A 245 -19.26 1.76 -37.82
CA ASP A 245 -18.01 1.53 -37.09
C ASP A 245 -17.40 2.84 -36.56
N GLY A 246 -17.07 2.86 -35.28
CA GLY A 246 -16.58 4.05 -34.57
C GLY A 246 -17.65 5.11 -34.26
N GLU A 247 -18.89 4.94 -34.72
CA GLU A 247 -20.03 5.77 -34.32
C GLU A 247 -20.69 5.21 -33.06
N LEU A 248 -21.31 6.09 -32.28
CA LEU A 248 -21.94 5.75 -31.00
C LEU A 248 -23.41 6.13 -31.01
N LEU A 249 -24.23 5.36 -30.29
CA LEU A 249 -25.63 5.70 -30.04
C LEU A 249 -26.04 5.35 -28.60
N ALA A 250 -26.44 6.37 -27.85
CA ALA A 250 -26.76 6.30 -26.43
C ALA A 250 -25.67 5.57 -25.61
N PRO A 251 -24.41 6.03 -25.66
CA PRO A 251 -23.34 5.44 -24.85
C PRO A 251 -23.63 5.65 -23.36
N GLN A 252 -23.51 4.59 -22.56
CA GLN A 252 -23.80 4.64 -21.13
C GLN A 252 -22.54 4.44 -20.28
N TYR A 253 -22.06 3.21 -20.12
CA TYR A 253 -20.95 2.91 -19.21
C TYR A 253 -19.64 2.75 -19.97
N ILE A 254 -18.53 3.02 -19.29
CA ILE A 254 -17.18 2.97 -19.85
C ILE A 254 -16.22 2.25 -18.89
N THR A 255 -15.32 1.44 -19.46
CA THR A 255 -14.27 0.72 -18.73
C THR A 255 -13.02 0.59 -19.59
N VAL A 256 -11.92 0.13 -18.97
CA VAL A 256 -10.64 -0.09 -19.65
C VAL A 256 -10.03 -1.43 -19.27
N ASP A 257 -9.33 -2.05 -20.21
CA ASP A 257 -8.50 -3.22 -19.92
C ASP A 257 -7.08 -2.83 -19.46
N GLU A 258 -6.24 -3.81 -19.10
CA GLU A 258 -4.87 -3.53 -18.64
C GLU A 258 -3.92 -2.96 -19.70
N ARG A 259 -4.37 -2.88 -20.96
CA ARG A 259 -3.63 -2.29 -22.09
C ARG A 259 -4.23 -0.94 -22.50
N ASP A 260 -5.07 -0.36 -21.64
CA ASP A 260 -5.76 0.92 -21.84
C ASP A 260 -6.68 0.95 -23.07
N TYR A 261 -7.17 -0.21 -23.55
CA TYR A 261 -8.27 -0.21 -24.51
C TYR A 261 -9.56 0.18 -23.80
N ILE A 262 -10.32 1.08 -24.43
CA ILE A 262 -11.56 1.65 -23.91
C ILE A 262 -12.74 0.84 -24.44
N TYR A 263 -13.62 0.41 -23.56
CA TYR A 263 -14.85 -0.32 -23.89
C TYR A 263 -16.06 0.49 -23.43
N VAL A 264 -17.03 0.68 -24.33
CA VAL A 264 -18.25 1.44 -24.05
C VAL A 264 -19.48 0.61 -24.35
N SER A 265 -20.43 0.59 -23.42
CA SER A 265 -21.75 0.02 -23.67
C SER A 265 -22.65 1.01 -24.39
N GLU A 266 -23.25 0.55 -25.48
CA GLU A 266 -24.16 1.34 -26.30
C GLU A 266 -25.58 0.80 -26.16
N TRP A 267 -26.41 1.51 -25.41
CA TRP A 267 -27.80 1.10 -25.20
C TRP A 267 -28.60 1.16 -26.50
N GLY A 268 -28.34 2.16 -27.35
CA GLY A 268 -29.05 2.36 -28.61
C GLY A 268 -28.68 1.34 -29.68
N ASN A 269 -27.38 1.10 -29.87
CA ASN A 269 -26.87 0.14 -30.85
C ASN A 269 -26.86 -1.32 -30.35
N LYS A 270 -27.15 -1.55 -29.06
CA LYS A 270 -27.17 -2.88 -28.43
C LYS A 270 -25.87 -3.65 -28.64
N ARG A 271 -24.75 -2.96 -28.42
CA ARG A 271 -23.40 -3.49 -28.63
C ARG A 271 -22.42 -2.91 -27.62
N ILE A 272 -21.21 -3.45 -27.61
CA ILE A 272 -20.04 -2.84 -26.99
C ILE A 272 -19.11 -2.35 -28.09
N SER A 273 -18.64 -1.12 -27.98
CA SER A 273 -17.60 -0.57 -28.86
C SER A 273 -16.25 -0.53 -28.14
N LYS A 274 -15.19 -0.91 -28.86
CA LYS A 274 -13.81 -0.92 -28.39
C LYS A 274 -12.98 0.12 -29.14
N PHE A 275 -12.25 0.94 -28.39
CA PHE A 275 -11.29 1.93 -28.90
C PHE A 275 -9.92 1.69 -28.30
N ASP A 276 -8.86 2.08 -29.00
CA ASP A 276 -7.52 2.14 -28.41
C ASP A 276 -7.39 3.35 -27.46
N ALA A 277 -6.27 3.43 -26.73
CA ALA A 277 -6.00 4.53 -25.80
C ALA A 277 -5.96 5.93 -26.48
N LYS A 278 -5.75 5.98 -27.81
CA LYS A 278 -5.74 7.21 -28.61
C LYS A 278 -7.13 7.56 -29.14
N GLY A 279 -8.13 6.72 -28.91
CA GLY A 279 -9.50 6.90 -29.38
C GLY A 279 -9.78 6.39 -30.79
N SER A 280 -8.86 5.63 -31.39
CA SER A 280 -9.12 4.97 -32.69
C SER A 280 -10.05 3.80 -32.47
N PHE A 281 -11.07 3.66 -33.33
CA PHE A 281 -11.96 2.50 -33.30
C PHE A 281 -11.18 1.21 -33.61
N VAL A 282 -11.49 0.15 -32.86
CA VAL A 282 -10.86 -1.17 -33.02
C VAL A 282 -11.89 -2.18 -33.53
N LEU A 283 -13.00 -2.35 -32.80
CA LEU A 283 -14.08 -3.27 -33.17
C LEU A 283 -15.34 -2.96 -32.34
N ASN A 284 -16.47 -3.54 -32.75
CA ASN A 284 -17.66 -3.66 -31.94
C ASN A 284 -18.09 -5.13 -31.82
N PHE A 285 -18.81 -5.47 -30.75
CA PHE A 285 -19.27 -6.84 -30.49
C PHE A 285 -20.54 -6.85 -29.63
N GLY A 286 -21.05 -8.05 -29.36
CA GLY A 286 -22.31 -8.24 -28.63
C GLY A 286 -23.54 -8.29 -29.55
N MET A 287 -23.35 -8.27 -30.87
CA MET A 287 -24.42 -8.54 -31.84
C MET A 287 -24.76 -10.03 -31.88
N LYS A 288 -25.91 -10.37 -32.46
CA LYS A 288 -26.35 -11.77 -32.62
C LYS A 288 -25.35 -12.54 -33.51
N THR A 289 -24.90 -13.69 -33.04
CA THR A 289 -24.03 -14.62 -33.80
C THR A 289 -24.58 -16.05 -33.73
N VAL A 290 -23.88 -17.00 -34.35
CA VAL A 290 -24.18 -18.42 -34.18
C VAL A 290 -23.83 -18.82 -32.74
N GLY A 291 -24.83 -19.16 -31.95
CA GLY A 291 -24.66 -19.58 -30.54
C GLY A 291 -24.85 -18.47 -29.50
N TYR A 292 -24.95 -17.20 -29.90
CA TYR A 292 -25.21 -16.07 -29.00
C TYR A 292 -26.36 -15.20 -29.49
N ALA A 293 -27.31 -14.90 -28.61
CA ALA A 293 -28.55 -14.22 -28.97
C ALA A 293 -28.40 -12.71 -29.24
N GLY A 294 -27.23 -12.12 -28.95
CA GLY A 294 -26.94 -10.69 -29.12
C GLY A 294 -27.57 -9.83 -28.03
N LEU A 295 -26.87 -8.85 -27.46
CA LEU A 295 -27.33 -7.96 -26.37
C LEU A 295 -28.69 -7.30 -26.68
N LEU A 296 -29.53 -7.08 -25.65
CA LEU A 296 -30.83 -6.41 -25.81
C LEU A 296 -30.83 -4.98 -25.28
N GLY A 297 -30.16 -4.76 -24.15
CA GLY A 297 -30.01 -3.45 -23.52
C GLY A 297 -28.79 -3.46 -22.62
N PRO A 298 -27.58 -3.39 -23.20
CA PRO A 298 -26.37 -3.39 -22.41
C PRO A 298 -26.29 -2.11 -21.56
N THR A 299 -26.14 -2.30 -20.26
CA THR A 299 -25.98 -1.23 -19.27
C THR A 299 -24.55 -1.26 -18.75
N GLY A 300 -24.30 -1.75 -17.54
CA GLY A 300 -22.97 -1.78 -16.92
C GLY A 300 -21.95 -2.59 -17.71
N VAL A 301 -20.73 -2.06 -17.84
CA VAL A 301 -19.57 -2.76 -18.42
C VAL A 301 -18.37 -2.66 -17.48
N THR A 302 -17.69 -3.78 -17.24
CA THR A 302 -16.45 -3.80 -16.45
C THR A 302 -15.45 -4.81 -16.99
N TYR A 303 -14.18 -4.50 -16.86
CA TYR A 303 -13.07 -5.40 -17.14
C TYR A 303 -12.61 -6.12 -15.86
N LEU A 304 -12.36 -7.43 -15.95
CA LEU A 304 -11.70 -8.19 -14.88
C LEU A 304 -11.00 -9.43 -15.47
N ASN A 305 -9.71 -9.59 -15.19
CA ASN A 305 -8.90 -10.77 -15.52
C ASN A 305 -9.04 -11.30 -16.97
N GLY A 306 -8.84 -10.44 -17.96
CA GLY A 306 -8.87 -10.81 -19.37
C GLY A 306 -10.26 -10.81 -20.00
N ASN A 307 -11.32 -10.58 -19.21
CA ASN A 307 -12.70 -10.66 -19.67
C ASN A 307 -13.45 -9.34 -19.50
N ILE A 308 -14.39 -9.11 -20.41
CA ILE A 308 -15.36 -8.01 -20.38
C ILE A 308 -16.69 -8.57 -19.91
N TYR A 309 -17.20 -8.02 -18.81
CA TYR A 309 -18.50 -8.37 -18.25
C TYR A 309 -19.48 -7.26 -18.57
N VAL A 310 -20.61 -7.63 -19.16
CA VAL A 310 -21.65 -6.71 -19.62
C VAL A 310 -22.97 -7.09 -18.97
N ALA A 311 -23.57 -6.17 -18.21
CA ALA A 311 -24.94 -6.34 -17.75
C ALA A 311 -25.90 -6.12 -18.91
N ASP A 312 -26.80 -7.07 -19.14
CA ASP A 312 -27.87 -6.95 -20.12
C ASP A 312 -29.21 -6.88 -19.38
N ALA A 313 -29.65 -5.66 -19.09
CA ALA A 313 -30.75 -5.40 -18.17
C ALA A 313 -32.07 -6.09 -18.58
N PRO A 314 -32.51 -6.07 -19.86
CA PRO A 314 -33.71 -6.80 -20.28
C PRO A 314 -33.61 -8.32 -20.16
N ARG A 315 -32.40 -8.88 -20.22
CA ARG A 315 -32.18 -10.33 -20.04
C ARG A 315 -31.99 -10.76 -18.60
N ASN A 316 -31.73 -9.79 -17.71
CA ASN A 316 -31.35 -10.06 -16.34
C ASN A 316 -30.15 -11.04 -16.24
N SER A 317 -29.15 -10.80 -17.09
CA SER A 317 -27.94 -11.60 -17.16
C SER A 317 -26.70 -10.71 -17.25
N ILE A 318 -25.54 -11.31 -16.93
CA ILE A 318 -24.23 -10.75 -17.23
C ILE A 318 -23.62 -11.59 -18.35
N GLU A 319 -23.37 -10.96 -19.48
CA GLU A 319 -22.73 -11.57 -20.65
C GLU A 319 -21.21 -11.36 -20.56
N VAL A 320 -20.45 -12.44 -20.75
CA VAL A 320 -18.99 -12.43 -20.60
C VAL A 320 -18.32 -12.62 -21.96
N PHE A 321 -17.38 -11.74 -22.27
CA PHE A 321 -16.62 -11.74 -23.52
C PHE A 321 -15.12 -11.73 -23.24
N ASP A 322 -14.33 -12.23 -24.18
CA ASP A 322 -12.88 -11.97 -24.17
C ASP A 322 -12.56 -10.56 -24.72
N THR A 323 -11.30 -10.13 -24.63
CA THR A 323 -10.86 -8.83 -25.17
C THR A 323 -10.88 -8.73 -26.70
N SER A 324 -11.16 -9.82 -27.41
CA SER A 324 -11.35 -9.85 -28.88
C SER A 324 -12.83 -9.76 -29.28
N GLY A 325 -13.75 -9.71 -28.31
CA GLY A 325 -15.19 -9.58 -28.54
C GLY A 325 -15.93 -10.91 -28.72
N ASN A 326 -15.27 -12.05 -28.48
CA ASN A 326 -15.94 -13.36 -28.55
C ASN A 326 -16.76 -13.58 -27.29
N HIS A 327 -18.03 -13.97 -27.45
CA HIS A 327 -18.87 -14.38 -26.33
C HIS A 327 -18.35 -15.69 -25.75
N LEU A 328 -18.17 -15.73 -24.43
CA LEU A 328 -17.65 -16.89 -23.70
C LEU A 328 -18.78 -17.65 -23.03
N TYR A 329 -19.58 -16.96 -22.22
CA TYR A 329 -20.71 -17.53 -21.48
C TYR A 329 -21.61 -16.43 -20.90
N SER A 330 -22.81 -16.82 -20.48
CA SER A 330 -23.78 -15.97 -19.79
C SER A 330 -23.93 -16.37 -18.33
N ILE A 331 -24.11 -15.38 -17.46
CA ILE A 331 -24.39 -15.59 -16.04
C ILE A 331 -25.79 -15.08 -15.75
N SER A 332 -26.74 -15.99 -15.55
CA SER A 332 -28.10 -15.64 -15.13
C SER A 332 -28.11 -15.15 -13.68
N THR A 333 -28.85 -14.08 -13.40
CA THR A 333 -29.07 -13.60 -12.02
C THR A 333 -30.48 -13.95 -11.54
N SER A 334 -30.63 -14.14 -10.23
CA SER A 334 -31.93 -14.37 -9.58
C SER A 334 -32.61 -13.08 -9.10
N PHE A 335 -31.93 -11.94 -9.24
CA PHE A 335 -32.39 -10.62 -8.80
C PHE A 335 -32.57 -9.72 -10.02
N GLU A 336 -33.59 -8.86 -10.00
CA GLU A 336 -34.04 -8.10 -11.17
C GLU A 336 -33.34 -6.73 -11.34
N GLY A 337 -33.36 -6.21 -12.57
CA GLY A 337 -33.00 -4.83 -12.87
C GLY A 337 -31.53 -4.53 -12.64
N ILE A 338 -30.64 -5.31 -13.26
CA ILE A 338 -29.20 -5.07 -13.24
C ILE A 338 -28.88 -3.77 -13.98
N GLU A 339 -28.08 -2.91 -13.36
CA GLU A 339 -27.66 -1.62 -13.90
C GLU A 339 -26.12 -1.58 -14.00
N GLY A 340 -25.45 -0.82 -13.14
CA GLY A 340 -23.99 -0.67 -13.16
C GLY A 340 -23.21 -1.88 -12.65
N LEU A 341 -22.07 -2.15 -13.31
CA LEU A 341 -21.06 -3.11 -12.88
C LEU A 341 -19.77 -2.38 -12.49
N SER A 342 -19.10 -2.83 -11.44
CA SER A 342 -17.75 -2.38 -11.09
C SER A 342 -16.87 -3.55 -10.64
N SER A 343 -15.60 -3.51 -11.01
CA SER A 343 -14.62 -4.54 -10.66
C SER A 343 -14.02 -4.28 -9.27
N ASP A 344 -14.01 -5.31 -8.43
CA ASP A 344 -13.18 -5.39 -7.24
C ASP A 344 -11.99 -6.32 -7.53
N PHE A 345 -10.90 -5.72 -7.99
CA PHE A 345 -9.67 -6.44 -8.33
C PHE A 345 -9.06 -7.15 -7.11
N ALA A 346 -9.19 -6.58 -5.91
CA ALA A 346 -8.58 -7.12 -4.70
C ALA A 346 -9.20 -8.46 -4.30
N SER A 347 -10.51 -8.63 -4.51
CA SER A 347 -11.22 -9.87 -4.20
C SER A 347 -11.60 -10.71 -5.42
N ASN A 348 -11.09 -10.38 -6.60
CA ASN A 348 -11.42 -11.04 -7.85
C ASN A 348 -12.94 -11.19 -8.06
N SER A 349 -13.66 -10.08 -7.90
CA SER A 349 -15.13 -10.08 -7.87
C SER A 349 -15.70 -8.89 -8.64
N ILE A 350 -16.98 -8.98 -8.97
CA ILE A 350 -17.74 -7.91 -9.62
C ILE A 350 -18.83 -7.45 -8.64
N ILE A 351 -18.91 -6.14 -8.44
CA ILE A 351 -19.99 -5.49 -7.71
C ILE A 351 -21.07 -5.10 -8.71
N ILE A 352 -22.31 -5.46 -8.39
CA ILE A 352 -23.45 -5.42 -9.29
C ILE A 352 -24.53 -4.58 -8.64
N SER A 353 -24.83 -3.45 -9.27
CA SER A 353 -25.93 -2.57 -8.90
C SER A 353 -27.22 -3.11 -9.49
N SER A 354 -28.27 -3.19 -8.68
CA SER A 354 -29.58 -3.65 -9.10
C SER A 354 -30.67 -2.79 -8.45
N LYS A 355 -31.86 -2.78 -9.05
CA LYS A 355 -33.05 -2.09 -8.55
C LYS A 355 -33.33 -2.34 -7.05
N TYR A 356 -33.00 -3.52 -6.52
CA TYR A 356 -33.35 -3.91 -5.13
C TYR A 356 -32.15 -4.12 -4.20
N GLY A 357 -30.96 -3.73 -4.64
CA GLY A 357 -29.77 -3.79 -3.81
C GLY A 357 -28.49 -3.95 -4.60
N VAL A 358 -27.42 -4.24 -3.86
CA VAL A 358 -26.11 -4.48 -4.45
C VAL A 358 -25.66 -5.89 -4.15
N TYR A 359 -25.10 -6.53 -5.17
CA TYR A 359 -24.64 -7.90 -5.14
C TYR A 359 -23.17 -7.98 -5.49
N LYS A 360 -22.49 -8.99 -4.98
CA LYS A 360 -21.12 -9.34 -5.32
C LYS A 360 -21.13 -10.69 -6.01
N TYR A 361 -20.53 -10.76 -7.18
CA TYR A 361 -20.25 -12.00 -7.90
C TYR A 361 -18.76 -12.34 -7.77
N SER A 362 -18.45 -13.43 -7.09
CA SER A 362 -17.08 -13.95 -7.01
C SER A 362 -16.78 -14.77 -8.26
N VAL A 363 -15.76 -14.36 -9.03
CA VAL A 363 -15.40 -15.06 -10.27
C VAL A 363 -14.82 -16.43 -9.98
N SER A 364 -14.04 -16.55 -8.89
CA SER A 364 -13.40 -17.82 -8.50
C SER A 364 -14.41 -18.87 -8.06
N SER A 365 -15.38 -18.50 -7.21
CA SER A 365 -16.39 -19.44 -6.68
C SER A 365 -17.67 -19.48 -7.51
N LYS A 366 -17.86 -18.56 -8.46
CA LYS A 366 -19.08 -18.40 -9.27
C LYS A 366 -20.35 -18.21 -8.44
N THR A 367 -20.24 -17.54 -7.30
CA THR A 367 -21.35 -17.34 -6.35
C THR A 367 -21.76 -15.88 -6.25
N PHE A 368 -23.05 -15.66 -6.00
CA PHE A 368 -23.61 -14.34 -5.69
C PHE A 368 -23.83 -14.15 -4.20
N VAL A 369 -23.55 -12.94 -3.72
CA VAL A 369 -23.79 -12.51 -2.35
C VAL A 369 -24.46 -11.14 -2.38
N LYS A 370 -25.64 -10.98 -1.76
CA LYS A 370 -26.22 -9.65 -1.50
C LYS A 370 -25.36 -8.94 -0.44
N LEU A 371 -24.88 -7.73 -0.71
CA LEU A 371 -23.98 -7.01 0.20
C LEU A 371 -24.74 -6.16 1.22
N LEU A 372 -25.80 -5.47 0.80
CA LEU A 372 -26.54 -4.57 1.67
C LEU A 372 -27.45 -5.35 2.63
N LYS A 373 -27.39 -5.04 3.92
CA LYS A 373 -28.22 -5.66 4.97
C LYS A 373 -29.69 -5.18 4.95
N ALA A 374 -29.97 -4.05 4.29
CA ALA A 374 -31.30 -3.45 4.26
C ALA A 374 -32.37 -4.40 3.69
N ASP A 375 -33.50 -4.49 4.39
CA ASP A 375 -34.61 -5.40 4.05
C ASP A 375 -35.35 -4.95 2.79
N LYS A 376 -35.44 -3.63 2.55
CA LYS A 376 -36.03 -3.06 1.34
C LYS A 376 -35.27 -1.80 0.92
N ILE A 377 -34.79 -1.78 -0.32
CA ILE A 377 -34.30 -0.59 -1.00
C ILE A 377 -35.36 -0.31 -2.07
N ASP A 378 -36.08 0.79 -1.90
CA ASP A 378 -37.21 1.17 -2.77
C ASP A 378 -36.79 2.33 -3.68
N SER A 379 -35.61 2.17 -4.30
CA SER A 379 -35.00 3.18 -5.16
C SER A 379 -34.03 2.56 -6.14
N LYS A 380 -33.93 3.16 -7.32
CA LYS A 380 -33.04 2.70 -8.38
C LYS A 380 -31.58 2.95 -8.03
N ILE A 381 -30.86 1.88 -7.63
CA ILE A 381 -29.41 1.91 -7.52
C ILE A 381 -28.79 1.77 -8.91
N LEU A 382 -28.21 2.86 -9.42
CA LEU A 382 -27.54 2.85 -10.73
C LEU A 382 -26.09 2.42 -10.67
N SER A 383 -25.40 2.73 -9.57
CA SER A 383 -23.98 2.47 -9.45
C SER A 383 -23.58 2.23 -8.00
N SER A 384 -22.62 1.33 -7.83
CA SER A 384 -22.01 1.02 -6.55
C SER A 384 -20.57 0.58 -6.76
N ILE A 385 -19.72 0.97 -5.82
CA ILE A 385 -18.29 0.68 -5.82
C ILE A 385 -17.86 0.33 -4.41
N ILE A 386 -16.74 -0.39 -4.30
CA ILE A 386 -15.98 -0.51 -3.06
C ILE A 386 -14.68 0.27 -3.28
N ASP A 387 -14.41 1.25 -2.43
CA ASP A 387 -13.19 2.05 -2.49
C ASP A 387 -11.98 1.29 -1.91
N VAL A 388 -10.80 1.89 -2.03
CA VAL A 388 -9.55 1.30 -1.52
C VAL A 388 -9.47 1.23 0.02
N ASN A 389 -10.35 1.93 0.74
CA ASN A 389 -10.49 1.90 2.19
C ASN A 389 -11.55 0.88 2.66
N ASN A 390 -12.06 0.03 1.76
CA ASN A 390 -13.13 -0.95 1.98
C ASN A 390 -14.47 -0.31 2.42
N GLN A 391 -14.75 0.90 1.95
CA GLN A 391 -16.05 1.53 2.07
C GLN A 391 -16.83 1.34 0.78
N MET A 392 -18.12 1.11 0.93
CA MET A 392 -19.00 0.92 -0.19
C MET A 392 -19.80 2.19 -0.43
N VAL A 393 -19.73 2.71 -1.64
CA VAL A 393 -20.46 3.91 -2.04
C VAL A 393 -21.55 3.50 -3.01
N VAL A 394 -22.77 3.95 -2.77
CA VAL A 394 -23.95 3.60 -3.55
C VAL A 394 -24.63 4.87 -4.02
N SER A 395 -24.93 4.94 -5.32
CA SER A 395 -25.76 5.98 -5.90
C SER A 395 -27.22 5.55 -5.88
N ASP A 396 -28.04 6.31 -5.16
CA ASP A 396 -29.49 6.24 -5.21
C ASP A 396 -30.00 7.34 -6.16
N PHE A 397 -30.31 6.95 -7.39
CA PHE A 397 -30.66 7.89 -8.44
C PHE A 397 -32.02 8.54 -8.19
N ASP A 398 -33.04 7.75 -7.87
CA ASP A 398 -34.41 8.26 -7.71
C ASP A 398 -34.52 9.29 -6.57
N ASN A 399 -33.79 9.06 -5.47
CA ASN A 399 -33.79 9.98 -4.34
C ASN A 399 -32.71 11.07 -4.43
N ALA A 400 -31.90 11.09 -5.50
CA ALA A 400 -30.78 12.02 -5.67
C ALA A 400 -29.79 12.04 -4.48
N HIS A 401 -29.40 10.86 -3.99
CA HIS A 401 -28.52 10.70 -2.83
C HIS A 401 -27.32 9.81 -3.14
N ILE A 402 -26.24 10.03 -2.38
CA ILE A 402 -25.12 9.09 -2.30
C ILE A 402 -25.09 8.52 -0.89
N ALA A 403 -25.20 7.21 -0.76
CA ALA A 403 -25.15 6.51 0.52
C ALA A 403 -23.79 5.83 0.71
N ILE A 404 -23.21 6.00 1.90
CA ILE A 404 -21.93 5.40 2.29
C ILE A 404 -22.23 4.27 3.26
N TYR A 405 -21.71 3.10 2.92
CA TYR A 405 -21.83 1.90 3.72
C TYR A 405 -20.46 1.40 4.17
N LYS A 406 -20.44 0.81 5.36
CA LYS A 406 -19.28 0.09 5.90
C LYS A 406 -19.66 -1.33 6.21
N SER A 407 -18.65 -2.20 6.19
CA SER A 407 -18.76 -3.58 6.65
C SER A 407 -19.25 -3.60 8.10
N ASP A 408 -20.29 -4.39 8.38
CA ASP A 408 -20.94 -4.48 9.68
C ASP A 408 -20.03 -5.03 10.79
N VAL A 409 -19.02 -5.81 10.41
CA VAL A 409 -17.92 -6.23 11.29
C VAL A 409 -17.02 -5.04 11.66
N SER A 410 -16.79 -4.12 10.72
CA SER A 410 -15.83 -3.01 10.87
C SER A 410 -16.38 -1.74 11.50
N VAL A 411 -17.72 -1.59 11.63
CA VAL A 411 -18.35 -0.36 12.15
C VAL A 411 -17.84 0.01 13.54
N TYR A 412 -17.54 -0.99 14.38
CA TYR A 412 -17.06 -0.79 15.74
C TYR A 412 -15.53 -0.96 15.87
N ASP A 413 -14.83 -1.18 14.76
CA ASP A 413 -13.39 -1.37 14.78
C ASP A 413 -12.67 -0.03 14.88
N SER A 414 -11.70 0.03 15.78
CA SER A 414 -10.77 1.15 15.90
C SER A 414 -9.70 1.10 14.82
N LEU A 415 -9.17 2.27 14.46
CA LEU A 415 -8.02 2.38 13.58
C LEU A 415 -6.76 1.98 14.34
N ASN A 416 -5.87 1.27 13.67
CA ASN A 416 -4.51 1.04 14.13
C ASN A 416 -3.64 2.24 13.74
N VAL A 417 -3.02 2.88 14.73
CA VAL A 417 -2.11 4.01 14.53
C VAL A 417 -0.71 3.58 14.98
N ASP A 418 0.09 3.13 14.03
CA ASP A 418 1.45 2.64 14.27
C ASP A 418 2.45 3.79 14.09
N VAL A 419 2.94 4.36 15.20
CA VAL A 419 3.97 5.40 15.15
C VAL A 419 5.35 4.75 14.99
N ARG A 420 5.97 4.99 13.84
CA ARG A 420 7.23 4.32 13.45
C ARG A 420 8.45 5.02 13.99
N ARG A 421 8.51 6.34 13.85
CA ARG A 421 9.64 7.16 14.29
C ARG A 421 9.26 8.63 14.41
N VAL A 422 10.03 9.32 15.24
CA VAL A 422 9.98 10.78 15.38
C VAL A 422 11.29 11.38 14.88
N ILE A 423 11.19 12.35 13.98
CA ILE A 423 12.33 13.04 13.36
C ILE A 423 12.33 14.49 13.82
N ARG A 424 13.50 14.98 14.26
CA ARG A 424 13.70 16.37 14.66
C ARG A 424 14.78 17.00 13.78
N ALA A 425 14.40 17.97 12.95
CA ALA A 425 15.28 18.55 11.93
C ALA A 425 16.09 19.77 12.42
N GLY A 426 16.32 19.89 13.74
CA GLY A 426 16.78 21.14 14.36
C GLY A 426 15.65 22.19 14.41
N GLY A 427 15.59 22.99 15.47
CA GLY A 427 14.53 24.00 15.67
C GLY A 427 13.27 23.49 16.40
N SER A 428 12.14 24.18 16.18
CA SER A 428 10.85 23.92 16.83
C SER A 428 10.00 22.85 16.13
N LYS A 429 10.36 22.41 14.92
CA LYS A 429 9.54 21.47 14.16
C LYS A 429 9.79 20.02 14.56
N ILE A 430 8.71 19.28 14.72
CA ILE A 430 8.72 17.84 14.98
C ILE A 430 7.99 17.15 13.85
N TYR A 431 8.58 16.06 13.36
CA TYR A 431 7.98 15.21 12.35
C TYR A 431 7.70 13.82 12.91
N VAL A 432 6.49 13.31 12.68
CA VAL A 432 6.07 11.98 13.16
C VAL A 432 5.69 11.12 11.96
N GLU A 433 6.48 10.08 11.70
CA GLU A 433 6.15 9.08 10.68
C GLU A 433 5.25 8.02 11.32
N LEU A 434 4.08 7.83 10.73
CA LEU A 434 3.08 6.91 11.24
C LEU A 434 2.39 6.17 10.11
N ASN A 435 1.88 4.99 10.43
CA ASN A 435 1.13 4.13 9.53
C ASN A 435 -0.29 3.94 10.07
N ILE A 436 -1.29 4.20 9.24
CA ILE A 436 -2.70 4.01 9.56
C ILE A 436 -3.24 2.81 8.80
N SER A 437 -3.83 1.88 9.54
CA SER A 437 -4.51 0.72 8.97
C SER A 437 -5.81 0.45 9.71
N ASN A 438 -6.72 -0.30 9.09
CA ASN A 438 -7.82 -0.91 9.83
C ASN A 438 -7.30 -2.05 10.74
N ARG A 439 -8.22 -2.66 11.50
CA ARG A 439 -7.90 -3.78 12.39
C ARG A 439 -7.30 -4.99 11.68
N ASN A 440 -7.72 -5.25 10.43
CA ASN A 440 -7.21 -6.33 9.58
C ASN A 440 -5.83 -6.03 8.96
N GLY A 441 -5.31 -4.82 9.12
CA GLY A 441 -4.01 -4.43 8.56
C GLY A 441 -4.06 -3.89 7.14
N LEU A 442 -5.27 -3.64 6.60
CA LEU A 442 -5.40 -2.92 5.34
C LEU A 442 -5.12 -1.42 5.57
N PRO A 443 -4.26 -0.80 4.75
CA PRO A 443 -3.88 0.60 4.92
C PRO A 443 -5.06 1.54 4.67
N ILE A 444 -5.11 2.65 5.42
CA ILE A 444 -6.08 3.73 5.19
C ILE A 444 -5.39 4.89 4.46
N VAL A 445 -5.92 5.23 3.29
CA VAL A 445 -5.36 6.25 2.39
C VAL A 445 -6.30 7.45 2.22
N GLY A 446 -5.74 8.60 1.83
CA GLY A 446 -6.50 9.82 1.56
C GLY A 446 -6.81 10.67 2.80
N LEU A 447 -6.16 10.40 3.93
CA LEU A 447 -6.31 11.21 5.13
C LEU A 447 -5.73 12.61 4.92
N LYS A 448 -6.40 13.59 5.50
CA LYS A 448 -6.05 15.02 5.52
C LYS A 448 -5.68 15.44 6.94
N SER A 449 -5.09 16.64 7.07
CA SER A 449 -4.74 17.21 8.38
C SER A 449 -5.89 17.19 9.37
N GLU A 450 -7.13 17.43 8.92
CA GLU A 450 -8.35 17.39 9.76
C GLU A 450 -8.64 16.04 10.43
N ASN A 451 -8.04 14.95 9.93
CA ASN A 451 -8.17 13.64 10.55
C ASN A 451 -7.27 13.43 11.76
N PHE A 452 -6.29 14.31 11.99
CA PHE A 452 -5.24 14.10 12.98
C PHE A 452 -5.32 15.11 14.12
N ALA A 453 -5.02 14.63 15.33
CA ALA A 453 -4.67 15.47 16.47
C ALA A 453 -3.44 14.89 17.17
N VAL A 454 -2.57 15.76 17.69
CA VAL A 454 -1.44 15.38 18.54
C VAL A 454 -1.72 15.87 19.94
N ALA A 455 -1.80 14.95 20.89
CA ALA A 455 -2.31 15.22 22.21
C ALA A 455 -1.49 14.57 23.32
N ASN A 456 -1.49 15.22 24.49
CA ASN A 456 -1.18 14.62 25.78
C ASN A 456 -2.08 15.24 26.86
N GLU A 457 -1.81 15.02 28.15
CA GLU A 457 -2.64 15.56 29.24
C GLU A 457 -2.72 17.10 29.28
N ARG A 458 -1.78 17.80 28.64
CA ARG A 458 -1.65 19.27 28.72
C ARG A 458 -1.84 19.99 27.38
N TYR A 459 -1.62 19.30 26.26
CA TYR A 459 -1.67 19.88 24.92
C TYR A 459 -2.62 19.11 24.03
N TYR A 460 -3.31 19.85 23.16
CA TYR A 460 -4.16 19.30 22.12
C TYR A 460 -3.96 20.09 20.83
N ILE A 461 -3.14 19.56 19.94
CA ILE A 461 -2.81 20.16 18.65
C ILE A 461 -3.71 19.53 17.59
N VAL A 462 -4.72 20.26 17.16
CA VAL A 462 -5.59 19.84 16.05
C VAL A 462 -4.98 20.18 14.71
N ASN A 463 -5.26 19.35 13.72
CA ASN A 463 -4.92 19.58 12.31
C ASN A 463 -3.41 19.78 12.05
N PRO A 464 -2.52 18.91 12.57
CA PRO A 464 -1.10 18.98 12.23
C PRO A 464 -0.92 18.87 10.72
N LYS A 465 0.09 19.57 10.19
CA LYS A 465 0.34 19.61 8.75
C LYS A 465 0.82 18.24 8.29
N ILE A 466 0.28 17.70 7.20
CA ILE A 466 0.87 16.54 6.53
C ILE A 466 2.01 17.05 5.66
N ALA A 467 3.25 16.87 6.11
CA ALA A 467 4.43 17.30 5.35
C ALA A 467 4.72 16.37 4.18
N TYR A 468 4.35 15.09 4.30
CA TYR A 468 4.62 14.09 3.28
C TYR A 468 3.62 12.92 3.37
N ASP A 469 3.07 12.51 2.24
CA ASP A 469 2.20 11.34 2.09
C ASP A 469 2.86 10.34 1.12
N ILE A 470 3.20 9.16 1.64
CA ILE A 470 3.89 8.12 0.86
C ILE A 470 2.98 7.57 -0.25
N ASN A 471 1.66 7.62 -0.06
CA ASN A 471 0.71 7.07 -1.01
C ASN A 471 0.67 7.86 -2.32
N THR A 472 0.96 9.17 -2.26
CA THR A 472 0.99 10.07 -3.42
C THR A 472 2.41 10.36 -3.92
N SER A 473 3.44 10.03 -3.14
CA SER A 473 4.84 10.22 -3.53
C SER A 473 5.36 9.12 -4.48
N ASN A 474 6.34 9.52 -5.31
CA ASN A 474 7.10 8.66 -6.19
C ASN A 474 8.43 8.18 -5.56
N ASP A 475 8.73 8.54 -4.30
CA ASP A 475 10.00 8.16 -3.68
C ASP A 475 10.03 6.69 -3.27
N MET A 476 11.11 6.01 -3.66
CA MET A 476 11.36 4.60 -3.40
C MET A 476 12.75 4.39 -2.80
N ASN A 477 12.84 3.51 -1.82
CA ASN A 477 14.09 2.99 -1.28
C ASN A 477 14.13 1.48 -1.54
N ILE A 478 15.12 1.04 -2.30
CA ILE A 478 15.17 -0.31 -2.86
C ILE A 478 16.50 -0.96 -2.50
N ALA A 479 16.43 -2.14 -1.90
CA ALA A 479 17.59 -2.97 -1.62
C ALA A 479 17.61 -4.13 -2.61
N ILE A 480 18.64 -4.21 -3.44
CA ILE A 480 18.84 -5.29 -4.41
C ILE A 480 19.80 -6.30 -3.78
N VAL A 481 19.33 -7.53 -3.65
CA VAL A 481 20.07 -8.64 -3.05
C VAL A 481 20.41 -9.62 -4.16
N PHE A 482 21.71 -9.82 -4.39
CA PHE A 482 22.21 -10.79 -5.36
C PHE A 482 22.51 -12.11 -4.67
N ASP A 483 21.79 -13.16 -5.06
CA ASP A 483 22.16 -14.52 -4.73
C ASP A 483 23.49 -14.88 -5.41
N LYS A 484 24.54 -15.13 -4.61
CA LYS A 484 25.87 -15.52 -5.11
C LYS A 484 26.10 -17.02 -5.08
N SER A 485 25.04 -17.84 -4.99
CA SER A 485 25.15 -19.29 -5.15
C SER A 485 25.71 -19.66 -6.52
N PHE A 486 26.37 -20.82 -6.60
CA PHE A 486 26.99 -21.27 -7.84
C PHE A 486 26.01 -21.41 -9.02
N SER A 487 24.74 -21.74 -8.76
CA SER A 487 23.72 -21.84 -9.82
C SER A 487 23.44 -20.51 -10.52
N MET A 488 23.62 -19.39 -9.80
CA MET A 488 23.42 -18.04 -10.33
C MET A 488 24.56 -17.53 -11.23
N LYS A 489 25.67 -18.26 -11.30
CA LYS A 489 26.85 -17.88 -12.11
C LYS A 489 26.52 -17.74 -13.60
N ASN A 490 25.68 -18.63 -14.13
CA ASN A 490 25.34 -18.63 -15.56
C ASN A 490 24.39 -17.49 -15.94
N TYR A 491 23.80 -16.80 -14.96
CA TYR A 491 22.86 -15.69 -15.18
C TYR A 491 23.49 -14.31 -14.89
N GLU A 492 24.81 -14.21 -14.80
CA GLU A 492 25.50 -12.96 -14.45
C GLU A 492 25.13 -11.82 -15.42
N SER A 493 25.10 -12.11 -16.73
CA SER A 493 24.80 -11.11 -17.76
C SER A 493 23.36 -10.58 -17.66
N GLU A 494 22.41 -11.47 -17.40
CA GLU A 494 20.99 -11.19 -17.22
C GLU A 494 20.73 -10.38 -15.95
N GLN A 495 21.45 -10.68 -14.86
CA GLN A 495 21.41 -9.89 -13.63
C GLN A 495 21.90 -8.45 -13.89
N ILE A 496 23.01 -8.30 -14.61
CA ILE A 496 23.56 -6.98 -14.96
C ILE A 496 22.57 -6.19 -15.81
N MET A 497 21.97 -6.84 -16.81
CA MET A 497 20.96 -6.23 -17.67
C MET A 497 19.74 -5.77 -16.85
N SER A 498 19.31 -6.59 -15.90
CA SER A 498 18.19 -6.29 -14.99
C SER A 498 18.48 -5.06 -14.13
N VAL A 499 19.64 -5.01 -13.48
CA VAL A 499 20.03 -3.85 -12.67
C VAL A 499 20.14 -2.60 -13.54
N ASN A 500 20.80 -2.68 -14.70
CA ASN A 500 20.91 -1.56 -15.62
C ASN A 500 19.55 -1.03 -16.05
N THR A 501 18.56 -1.90 -16.23
CA THR A 501 17.18 -1.51 -16.56
C THR A 501 16.51 -0.78 -15.41
N LEU A 502 16.61 -1.31 -14.18
CA LEU A 502 16.07 -0.68 -12.98
C LEU A 502 16.69 0.71 -12.75
N ILE A 503 18.01 0.82 -12.82
CA ILE A 503 18.72 2.04 -12.42
C ILE A 503 18.65 3.17 -13.45
N LYS A 504 18.18 2.92 -14.69
CA LYS A 504 18.07 3.96 -15.73
C LYS A 504 17.17 5.14 -15.32
N SER A 505 16.22 4.95 -14.39
CA SER A 505 15.27 5.98 -13.95
C SER A 505 15.46 6.39 -12.48
N ARG A 506 16.68 6.80 -12.08
CA ARG A 506 17.03 7.08 -10.67
C ARG A 506 16.26 8.20 -9.97
N LYS A 507 15.55 9.06 -10.69
CA LYS A 507 14.82 10.16 -10.05
C LYS A 507 13.86 9.57 -9.02
N ASN A 508 13.94 10.06 -7.79
CA ASN A 508 13.15 9.61 -6.64
C ASN A 508 13.43 8.16 -6.20
N LYS A 509 14.56 7.55 -6.57
CA LYS A 509 14.91 6.18 -6.18
C LYS A 509 16.28 6.14 -5.50
N LYS A 510 16.35 5.53 -4.32
CA LYS A 510 17.60 5.15 -3.65
C LYS A 510 17.80 3.65 -3.78
N PHE A 511 19.03 3.23 -4.10
CA PHE A 511 19.41 1.83 -4.20
C PHE A 511 20.49 1.49 -3.17
N SER A 512 20.31 0.36 -2.50
CA SER A 512 21.35 -0.33 -1.72
C SER A 512 21.58 -1.71 -2.34
N PHE A 513 22.82 -2.20 -2.32
CA PHE A 513 23.19 -3.47 -2.95
C PHE A 513 23.81 -4.41 -1.93
N ILE A 514 23.36 -5.65 -1.95
CA ILE A 514 23.76 -6.68 -0.99
C ILE A 514 24.19 -7.91 -1.77
N ASN A 515 25.39 -8.41 -1.48
CA ASN A 515 25.87 -9.68 -2.01
C ASN A 515 25.58 -10.78 -0.98
N ALA A 516 24.69 -11.71 -1.32
CA ALA A 516 24.35 -12.83 -0.47
C ALA A 516 25.35 -13.98 -0.69
N THR A 517 26.32 -14.07 0.23
CA THR A 517 27.35 -15.13 0.30
C THR A 517 27.26 -15.85 1.65
N ASN A 518 28.26 -16.67 2.01
CA ASN A 518 28.41 -17.17 3.38
C ASN A 518 28.62 -16.06 4.45
N LEU A 519 29.11 -14.88 4.04
CA LEU A 519 29.33 -13.69 4.85
C LEU A 519 28.79 -12.48 4.08
N PRO A 520 27.47 -12.20 4.19
CA PRO A 520 26.83 -11.16 3.38
C PRO A 520 27.43 -9.77 3.61
N LEU A 521 27.54 -9.01 2.52
CA LEU A 521 28.13 -7.66 2.55
C LEU A 521 27.24 -6.67 1.80
N VAL A 522 27.11 -5.47 2.37
CA VAL A 522 26.53 -4.30 1.70
C VAL A 522 27.64 -3.64 0.89
N ASP A 523 27.41 -3.47 -0.41
CA ASP A 523 28.33 -2.74 -1.28
C ASP A 523 28.15 -1.23 -1.06
N ASN A 524 29.23 -0.54 -0.68
CA ASN A 524 29.21 0.90 -0.56
C ASN A 524 29.31 1.54 -1.96
N ILE A 525 28.18 2.02 -2.47
CA ILE A 525 28.08 2.59 -3.82
C ILE A 525 27.70 4.06 -3.70
N ASP A 526 28.72 4.90 -3.81
CA ASP A 526 28.58 6.35 -3.63
C ASP A 526 28.19 7.09 -4.93
N SER A 527 28.30 6.45 -6.12
CA SER A 527 28.05 7.09 -7.41
C SER A 527 27.41 6.17 -8.49
N LEU A 528 26.85 6.77 -9.55
CA LEU A 528 26.31 6.04 -10.71
C LEU A 528 27.41 5.27 -11.47
N LEU A 529 28.61 5.85 -11.61
CA LEU A 529 29.75 5.18 -12.25
C LEU A 529 30.25 4.00 -11.42
N SER A 530 30.38 4.15 -10.09
CA SER A 530 30.76 3.02 -9.22
C SER A 530 29.73 1.91 -9.24
N MET A 531 28.44 2.26 -9.39
CA MET A 531 27.35 1.31 -9.58
C MET A 531 27.50 0.55 -10.90
N ILE A 532 27.74 1.24 -12.02
CA ILE A 532 27.93 0.62 -13.34
C ILE A 532 29.19 -0.27 -13.38
N HIS A 533 30.30 0.21 -12.81
CA HIS A 533 31.54 -0.56 -12.75
C HIS A 533 31.40 -1.82 -11.88
N LYS A 534 30.69 -1.72 -10.75
CA LYS A 534 30.43 -2.86 -9.87
C LYS A 534 29.43 -3.84 -10.46
N THR A 535 28.39 -3.36 -11.15
CA THR A 535 27.47 -4.24 -11.89
C THR A 535 28.22 -5.01 -12.96
N ASN A 536 29.17 -4.40 -13.68
CA ASN A 536 29.94 -5.11 -14.71
C ASN A 536 30.95 -6.15 -14.17
N SER A 537 31.00 -6.37 -12.85
CA SER A 537 31.89 -7.30 -12.15
C SER A 537 31.17 -7.76 -10.87
N LEU A 538 30.18 -8.64 -10.99
CA LEU A 538 29.36 -9.10 -9.86
C LEU A 538 30.14 -9.96 -8.85
N GLY A 539 31.42 -10.22 -9.11
CA GLY A 539 32.36 -10.83 -8.16
C GLY A 539 32.38 -12.36 -8.24
N VAL A 540 32.92 -12.99 -7.21
CA VAL A 540 33.07 -14.45 -7.16
C VAL A 540 31.79 -15.07 -6.59
N TYR A 541 31.26 -16.06 -7.29
CA TYR A 541 30.16 -16.89 -6.81
C TYR A 541 30.66 -17.90 -5.77
N ASP A 542 29.94 -18.04 -4.67
CA ASP A 542 30.31 -18.88 -3.54
C ASP A 542 29.99 -20.35 -3.85
N LEU A 543 30.99 -21.23 -3.63
CA LEU A 543 30.81 -22.68 -3.66
C LEU A 543 30.19 -23.19 -2.35
N ASN A 544 30.22 -22.38 -1.28
CA ASN A 544 29.62 -22.67 0.02
C ASN A 544 28.17 -22.15 0.11
N ASP A 545 27.47 -22.59 1.16
CA ASP A 545 26.10 -22.20 1.47
C ASP A 545 25.91 -20.67 1.63
N VAL A 546 24.93 -20.12 0.89
CA VAL A 546 24.52 -18.71 0.97
C VAL A 546 23.64 -18.45 2.21
N LYS A 547 24.00 -17.45 3.04
CA LYS A 547 23.19 -17.00 4.19
C LYS A 547 22.11 -16.01 3.77
N THR A 548 21.02 -16.55 3.21
CA THR A 548 19.91 -15.76 2.66
C THR A 548 19.24 -14.91 3.74
N ASP A 549 18.93 -15.48 4.89
CA ASP A 549 18.32 -14.81 6.05
C ASP A 549 19.08 -13.56 6.51
N VAL A 550 20.39 -13.67 6.71
CA VAL A 550 21.24 -12.55 7.10
C VAL A 550 21.27 -11.48 6.01
N SER A 551 21.34 -11.90 4.74
CA SER A 551 21.33 -10.98 3.59
C SER A 551 20.02 -10.19 3.50
N LEU A 552 18.88 -10.86 3.69
CA LEU A 552 17.56 -10.25 3.71
C LEU A 552 17.39 -9.31 4.91
N LYS A 553 17.87 -9.70 6.10
CA LYS A 553 17.84 -8.83 7.28
C LYS A 553 18.63 -7.53 7.05
N LEU A 554 19.85 -7.64 6.50
CA LEU A 554 20.69 -6.49 6.14
C LEU A 554 20.04 -5.62 5.06
N ALA A 555 19.43 -6.25 4.05
CA ALA A 555 18.72 -5.52 3.01
C ALA A 555 17.60 -4.65 3.60
N GLY A 556 16.81 -5.19 4.54
CA GLY A 556 15.77 -4.43 5.20
C GLY A 556 16.30 -3.29 6.08
N SER A 557 17.41 -3.46 6.79
CA SER A 557 17.96 -2.38 7.65
C SER A 557 18.39 -1.15 6.84
N GLU A 558 18.94 -1.36 5.64
CA GLU A 558 19.31 -0.27 4.72
C GLU A 558 18.12 0.61 4.30
N LEU A 559 16.91 0.05 4.37
CA LEU A 559 15.69 0.71 3.91
C LEU A 559 15.10 1.71 4.92
N MET A 560 15.49 1.62 6.20
CA MET A 560 14.83 2.34 7.31
C MET A 560 15.19 3.82 7.40
N SER A 561 16.31 4.23 6.79
CA SER A 561 16.85 5.59 6.91
C SER A 561 15.92 6.69 6.35
N LYS A 562 15.01 6.37 5.41
CA LYS A 562 14.16 7.36 4.73
C LYS A 562 12.68 6.97 4.74
N SER A 563 11.82 7.99 4.69
CA SER A 563 10.37 7.86 4.49
C SER A 563 10.12 7.73 2.99
N ALA A 564 9.99 6.49 2.52
CA ALA A 564 9.79 6.16 1.11
C ALA A 564 9.10 4.79 1.02
N ARG A 565 8.62 4.43 -0.18
CA ARG A 565 8.19 3.05 -0.45
C ARG A 565 9.39 2.12 -0.36
N ARG A 566 9.31 1.05 0.43
CA ARG A 566 10.44 0.18 0.74
C ARG A 566 10.28 -1.17 0.05
N ALA A 567 11.30 -1.59 -0.68
CA ALA A 567 11.30 -2.90 -1.32
C ALA A 567 12.67 -3.58 -1.25
N VAL A 568 12.63 -4.89 -1.06
CA VAL A 568 13.76 -5.79 -1.28
C VAL A 568 13.50 -6.54 -2.56
N ILE A 569 14.45 -6.47 -3.49
CA ILE A 569 14.42 -7.21 -4.75
C ILE A 569 15.49 -8.28 -4.67
N TYR A 570 15.08 -9.54 -4.63
CA TYR A 570 15.97 -10.70 -4.58
C TYR A 570 16.15 -11.29 -5.97
N PHE A 571 17.40 -11.36 -6.44
CA PHE A 571 17.75 -11.99 -7.70
C PHE A 571 18.20 -13.41 -7.42
N SER A 572 17.44 -14.40 -7.87
CA SER A 572 17.72 -15.81 -7.60
C SER A 572 17.07 -16.71 -8.65
N ASP A 573 17.54 -17.94 -8.77
CA ASP A 573 16.93 -18.99 -9.58
C ASP A 573 15.77 -19.67 -8.84
N GLY A 574 15.47 -19.23 -7.61
CA GLY A 574 14.38 -19.75 -6.79
C GLY A 574 14.79 -20.89 -5.86
N SER A 575 16.03 -21.37 -5.95
CA SER A 575 16.59 -22.37 -5.04
C SER A 575 17.09 -21.73 -3.74
N LEU A 576 17.15 -22.52 -2.66
CA LEU A 576 17.72 -22.10 -1.39
C LEU A 576 18.76 -23.11 -0.92
N SER A 577 19.84 -22.60 -0.33
CA SER A 577 20.83 -23.44 0.35
C SER A 577 20.24 -24.07 1.61
N HIS A 578 20.83 -25.18 2.08
CA HIS A 578 20.32 -25.88 3.27
C HIS A 578 20.35 -24.99 4.52
N SER A 579 21.35 -24.11 4.63
CA SER A 579 21.49 -23.18 5.76
C SER A 579 20.98 -21.76 5.50
N ALA A 580 20.16 -21.56 4.45
CA ALA A 580 19.62 -20.27 4.04
C ALA A 580 18.86 -19.50 5.13
N PHE A 581 18.22 -20.19 6.08
CA PHE A 581 17.45 -19.61 7.19
C PHE A 581 17.88 -20.19 8.54
N SER A 582 19.20 -20.26 8.75
CA SER A 582 19.79 -20.90 9.94
C SER A 582 19.93 -19.97 11.14
N ARG A 583 20.06 -18.65 10.94
CA ARG A 583 20.19 -17.65 12.00
C ARG A 583 18.87 -16.93 12.27
N TYR A 584 18.11 -16.59 11.24
CA TYR A 584 16.77 -16.03 11.37
C TYR A 584 15.77 -16.92 10.63
N SER A 585 14.66 -17.24 11.28
CA SER A 585 13.58 -17.98 10.63
C SER A 585 12.91 -17.13 9.55
N VAL A 586 12.22 -17.79 8.62
CA VAL A 586 11.44 -17.11 7.58
C VAL A 586 10.37 -16.22 8.22
N ASP A 587 9.73 -16.68 9.31
CA ASP A 587 8.70 -15.92 10.02
C ASP A 587 9.25 -14.65 10.68
N THR A 588 10.48 -14.69 11.21
CA THR A 588 11.15 -13.50 11.76
C THR A 588 11.44 -12.49 10.65
N ILE A 589 11.95 -12.93 9.50
CA ILE A 589 12.19 -12.04 8.34
C ILE A 589 10.88 -11.48 7.79
N LEU A 590 9.85 -12.32 7.69
CA LEU A 590 8.53 -11.89 7.23
C LEU A 590 7.93 -10.84 8.17
N SER A 591 7.95 -11.11 9.48
CA SER A 591 7.45 -10.19 10.50
C SER A 591 8.24 -8.88 10.48
N TYR A 592 9.57 -8.97 10.34
CA TYR A 592 10.43 -7.81 10.17
C TYR A 592 10.00 -6.95 8.97
N TYR A 593 9.72 -7.58 7.82
CA TYR A 593 9.29 -6.86 6.62
C TYR A 593 7.89 -6.27 6.76
N LYS A 594 6.90 -7.04 7.25
CA LYS A 594 5.52 -6.55 7.44
C LYS A 594 5.46 -5.41 8.45
N ASN A 595 6.16 -5.51 9.57
CA ASN A 595 6.16 -4.50 10.64
C ASN A 595 6.83 -3.18 10.22
N ASN A 596 7.60 -3.18 9.13
CA ASN A 596 8.31 -2.02 8.59
C ASN A 596 7.87 -1.61 7.17
N ASP A 597 6.78 -2.22 6.67
CA ASP A 597 6.20 -2.04 5.31
C ASP A 597 7.22 -2.18 4.19
N ILE A 598 7.98 -3.28 4.24
CA ILE A 598 8.93 -3.71 3.21
C ILE A 598 8.25 -4.77 2.35
N ARG A 599 8.23 -4.56 1.04
CA ARG A 599 7.79 -5.58 0.07
C ARG A 599 8.96 -6.42 -0.41
N PHE A 600 8.71 -7.70 -0.63
CA PHE A 600 9.70 -8.64 -1.16
C PHE A 600 9.34 -9.06 -2.58
N TYR A 601 10.17 -8.67 -3.55
CA TYR A 601 10.05 -9.07 -4.95
C TYR A 601 11.12 -10.10 -5.29
N LEU A 602 10.72 -11.17 -5.97
CA LEU A 602 11.63 -12.18 -6.49
C LEU A 602 11.77 -12.00 -7.99
N ILE A 603 12.97 -11.65 -8.47
CA ILE A 603 13.30 -11.75 -9.88
C ILE A 603 13.82 -13.15 -10.13
N LEU A 604 13.04 -13.94 -10.86
CA LEU A 604 13.32 -15.34 -11.12
C LEU A 604 14.17 -15.49 -12.38
N PHE A 605 15.33 -16.14 -12.23
CA PHE A 605 16.22 -16.51 -13.32
C PHE A 605 16.10 -18.02 -13.61
N GLY A 606 15.93 -18.37 -14.89
CA GLY A 606 15.70 -19.76 -15.29
C GLY A 606 14.29 -20.28 -14.96
N ASN A 607 14.13 -21.60 -14.99
CA ASN A 607 12.84 -22.30 -14.88
C ASN A 607 12.78 -23.25 -13.67
N SER A 608 13.69 -23.10 -12.70
CA SER A 608 13.72 -23.95 -11.51
C SER A 608 12.45 -23.74 -10.66
N PRO A 609 11.96 -24.78 -9.98
CA PRO A 609 10.84 -24.64 -9.05
C PRO A 609 11.26 -23.71 -7.90
N ILE A 610 10.37 -22.79 -7.55
CA ILE A 610 10.63 -21.80 -6.49
C ILE A 610 10.36 -22.45 -5.14
N GLU A 611 11.33 -22.38 -4.24
CA GLU A 611 11.19 -22.86 -2.86
C GLU A 611 10.01 -22.22 -2.13
N SER A 612 9.27 -23.03 -1.36
CA SER A 612 8.03 -22.60 -0.69
C SER A 612 8.24 -21.43 0.27
N LYS A 613 9.42 -21.36 0.91
CA LYS A 613 9.82 -20.26 1.79
C LYS A 613 9.91 -18.92 1.06
N LEU A 614 10.41 -18.89 -0.17
CA LEU A 614 10.46 -17.67 -0.98
C LEU A 614 9.08 -17.26 -1.46
N GLN A 615 8.26 -18.22 -1.90
CA GLN A 615 6.86 -17.95 -2.27
C GLN A 615 6.07 -17.38 -1.09
N TYR A 616 6.27 -17.94 0.11
CA TYR A 616 5.66 -17.46 1.33
C TYR A 616 6.02 -15.99 1.62
N LEU A 617 7.31 -15.64 1.54
CA LEU A 617 7.75 -14.24 1.69
C LEU A 617 7.13 -13.31 0.64
N VAL A 618 7.10 -13.71 -0.63
CA VAL A 618 6.49 -12.89 -1.68
C VAL A 618 5.01 -12.64 -1.41
N ASN A 619 4.25 -13.70 -1.15
CA ASN A 619 2.80 -13.62 -0.99
C ASN A 619 2.41 -12.82 0.26
N GLU A 620 3.04 -13.12 1.39
CA GLU A 620 2.69 -12.49 2.67
C GLU A 620 3.17 -11.05 2.82
N THR A 621 4.24 -10.70 2.11
CA THR A 621 4.64 -9.30 1.98
C THR A 621 3.85 -8.60 0.90
N GLY A 622 3.00 -9.24 0.09
CA GLY A 622 2.29 -8.59 -1.03
C GLY A 622 3.22 -8.08 -2.14
N GLY A 623 4.37 -8.74 -2.32
CA GLY A 623 5.25 -8.52 -3.47
C GLY A 623 4.81 -9.34 -4.68
N ALA A 624 5.75 -9.60 -5.61
CA ALA A 624 5.49 -10.44 -6.76
C ALA A 624 6.72 -11.23 -7.19
N ILE A 625 6.48 -12.38 -7.83
CA ILE A 625 7.48 -13.13 -8.58
C ILE A 625 7.46 -12.60 -10.01
N ILE A 626 8.61 -12.18 -10.52
CA ILE A 626 8.76 -11.61 -11.85
C ILE A 626 9.80 -12.44 -12.60
N PRO A 627 9.37 -13.27 -13.56
CA PRO A 627 10.31 -13.96 -14.44
C PRO A 627 11.12 -12.94 -15.26
N PHE A 628 12.43 -13.12 -15.31
CA PHE A 628 13.31 -12.27 -16.11
C PHE A 628 12.89 -12.24 -17.60
N SER A 629 12.40 -13.36 -18.12
CA SER A 629 11.92 -13.53 -19.50
C SER A 629 10.58 -12.85 -19.80
N SER A 630 9.94 -12.19 -18.83
CA SER A 630 8.66 -11.51 -19.05
C SER A 630 8.79 -10.30 -20.00
N TYR A 631 7.75 -10.06 -20.82
CA TYR A 631 7.75 -8.97 -21.81
C TYR A 631 7.93 -7.57 -21.19
N GLU A 632 7.32 -7.32 -20.03
CA GLU A 632 7.48 -6.06 -19.27
C GLU A 632 8.84 -5.94 -18.57
N GLY A 633 9.56 -7.06 -18.41
CA GLY A 633 10.84 -7.16 -17.72
C GLY A 633 10.79 -6.74 -16.25
N VAL A 634 11.97 -6.48 -15.69
CA VAL A 634 12.13 -6.10 -14.27
C VAL A 634 11.57 -4.70 -13.93
N SER A 635 11.28 -3.86 -14.92
CA SER A 635 10.65 -2.54 -14.71
C SER A 635 9.27 -2.62 -14.07
N LYS A 636 8.55 -3.73 -14.26
CA LYS A 636 7.23 -3.99 -13.65
C LYS A 636 7.21 -3.79 -12.13
N VAL A 637 8.36 -3.99 -11.46
CA VAL A 637 8.50 -3.75 -10.01
C VAL A 637 8.04 -2.33 -9.65
N TYR A 638 8.37 -1.32 -10.46
CA TYR A 638 8.01 0.07 -10.15
C TYR A 638 6.50 0.30 -10.20
N ASP A 639 5.82 -0.27 -11.19
CA ASP A 639 4.36 -0.13 -11.32
C ASP A 639 3.64 -0.83 -10.17
N LEU A 640 4.12 -2.01 -9.78
CA LEU A 640 3.61 -2.73 -8.61
C LEU A 640 3.84 -1.96 -7.31
N MET A 641 5.03 -1.39 -7.13
CA MET A 641 5.34 -0.56 -5.96
C MET A 641 4.49 0.71 -5.90
N MET A 642 4.17 1.34 -7.04
CA MET A 642 3.32 2.53 -7.10
C MET A 642 1.86 2.22 -6.79
N LYS A 643 1.35 1.08 -7.28
CA LYS A 643 -0.03 0.63 -7.02
C LYS A 643 -0.27 0.30 -5.55
N GLN A 644 0.77 -0.10 -4.82
CA GLN A 644 0.67 -0.43 -3.41
C GLN A 644 0.16 0.74 -2.57
N LYS A 645 -0.68 0.45 -1.59
CA LYS A 645 -1.10 1.39 -0.55
C LYS A 645 -0.31 1.10 0.72
N THR A 646 0.17 2.16 1.36
CA THR A 646 0.96 2.06 2.59
C THR A 646 0.17 2.56 3.79
N GLY A 647 -0.63 3.62 3.61
CA GLY A 647 -1.26 4.31 4.74
C GLY A 647 -0.24 5.07 5.60
N THR A 648 0.95 5.37 5.06
CA THR A 648 2.00 6.07 5.80
C THR A 648 1.99 7.58 5.53
N TYR A 649 1.98 8.34 6.62
CA TYR A 649 1.96 9.80 6.64
C TYR A 649 3.10 10.33 7.51
N LEU A 650 3.62 11.50 7.13
CA LEU A 650 4.55 12.29 7.94
C LEU A 650 3.84 13.55 8.41
N LEU A 651 3.50 13.58 9.68
CA LEU A 651 2.92 14.77 10.31
C LEU A 651 4.02 15.74 10.70
N GLU A 652 3.76 17.04 10.59
CA GLU A 652 4.59 18.16 11.02
C GLU A 652 3.79 19.02 11.99
N TYR A 653 4.35 19.29 13.16
CA TYR A 653 3.79 20.23 14.11
C TYR A 653 4.88 21.01 14.86
N ASP A 654 4.47 22.13 15.44
CA ASP A 654 5.35 22.95 16.27
C ASP A 654 5.44 22.41 17.68
N TYR A 655 6.67 22.34 18.17
CA TYR A 655 7.00 21.97 19.53
C TYR A 655 6.22 22.83 20.54
N PRO A 656 5.45 22.22 21.45
CA PRO A 656 4.54 22.93 22.35
C PRO A 656 5.21 23.69 23.52
N GLY A 657 6.55 23.79 23.56
CA GLY A 657 7.30 24.55 24.57
C GLY A 657 7.85 23.72 25.75
N PRO A 658 8.76 24.31 26.57
CA PRO A 658 9.49 23.60 27.62
C PRO A 658 8.56 23.16 28.76
N GLN A 659 8.58 21.87 29.08
CA GLN A 659 7.70 21.30 30.09
C GLN A 659 8.41 20.79 31.33
N GLU A 660 9.60 20.20 31.28
CA GLU A 660 10.19 19.67 32.51
C GLU A 660 11.72 19.76 32.51
N PRO A 661 12.34 19.93 33.70
CA PRO A 661 13.76 19.67 33.85
C PRO A 661 13.92 18.17 33.65
N ASN A 662 14.20 17.73 32.41
CA ASN A 662 14.73 16.41 31.97
C ASN A 662 14.31 16.01 30.52
N GLY A 663 13.43 16.76 29.85
CA GLY A 663 13.29 16.74 28.39
C GLY A 663 12.62 15.53 27.73
N TYR A 664 11.90 14.65 28.44
CA TYR A 664 11.15 13.52 27.87
C TYR A 664 9.67 13.86 27.65
N TYR A 665 9.15 13.63 26.44
CA TYR A 665 7.77 13.97 26.07
C TYR A 665 7.02 12.74 25.57
N ASN A 666 6.04 12.28 26.35
CA ASN A 666 5.05 11.31 25.91
C ASN A 666 3.87 12.04 25.26
N LEU A 667 3.58 11.70 24.01
CA LEU A 667 2.39 12.18 23.31
C LEU A 667 1.70 11.00 22.63
N SER A 668 0.49 11.28 22.15
CA SER A 668 -0.22 10.40 21.25
C SER A 668 -0.69 11.14 20.01
N VAL A 669 -0.70 10.43 18.88
CA VAL A 669 -1.45 10.83 17.71
C VAL A 669 -2.83 10.17 17.81
N GLU A 670 -3.86 10.99 17.75
CA GLU A 670 -5.25 10.57 17.59
C GLU A 670 -5.65 10.74 16.12
N VAL A 671 -6.39 9.75 15.61
CA VAL A 671 -6.87 9.73 14.23
C VAL A 671 -8.35 9.48 14.23
N ASN A 672 -9.10 10.33 13.52
CA ASN A 672 -10.52 10.14 13.29
C ASN A 672 -10.80 10.11 11.79
N PHE A 673 -11.37 9.00 11.32
CA PHE A 673 -11.76 8.81 9.93
C PHE A 673 -13.09 8.08 9.84
N ASN A 674 -14.11 8.75 9.30
CA ASN A 674 -15.43 8.16 9.04
C ASN A 674 -16.00 7.40 10.25
N GLN A 675 -16.04 8.04 11.43
CA GLN A 675 -16.53 7.48 12.71
C GLN A 675 -15.64 6.41 13.36
N GLN A 676 -14.48 6.09 12.79
CA GLN A 676 -13.49 5.24 13.43
C GLN A 676 -12.40 6.09 14.06
N ILE A 677 -12.06 5.76 15.31
CA ILE A 677 -11.01 6.44 16.07
C ILE A 677 -9.84 5.48 16.27
N GLY A 678 -8.62 5.99 16.16
CA GLY A 678 -7.40 5.30 16.55
C GLY A 678 -6.50 6.19 17.36
N ARG A 679 -5.63 5.58 18.16
CA ARG A 679 -4.62 6.28 18.96
C ARG A 679 -3.30 5.54 18.86
N GLY A 680 -2.20 6.28 18.73
CA GLY A 680 -0.84 5.74 18.73
C GLY A 680 0.05 6.57 19.65
N GLU A 681 0.80 5.92 20.52
CA GLU A 681 1.69 6.60 21.48
C GLU A 681 3.13 6.70 20.94
N PHE A 682 3.80 7.79 21.26
CA PHE A 682 5.20 8.02 20.90
C PHE A 682 5.89 8.93 21.91
N ALA A 683 7.22 8.91 21.89
CA ALA A 683 8.01 9.83 22.67
C ALA A 683 9.17 10.41 21.88
N TYR A 684 9.62 11.59 22.31
CA TYR A 684 10.87 12.19 21.87
C TYR A 684 11.52 12.98 22.99
N LEU A 685 12.78 13.33 22.77
CA LEU A 685 13.61 14.03 23.74
C LEU A 685 14.00 15.43 23.26
N ILE A 686 14.18 16.33 24.23
CA ILE A 686 14.55 17.72 24.00
C ILE A 686 15.94 17.95 24.57
N ASN A 687 16.85 18.29 23.66
CA ASN A 687 18.19 18.79 23.97
C ASN A 687 18.12 20.16 24.64
#